data_AF-A0AAU7K905-F1
#
_entry.id   AF-A0AAU7K905-F1
#
_cell.length_a   1.000
_cell.length_b   1.000
_cell.length_c   1.000
_cell.angle_alpha   90.00
_cell.angle_beta   90.00
_cell.angle_gamma   90.00
#
_symmetry.space_group_name_H-M   'P 1'
#
loop_
_entity.id
_entity.type
_entity.pdbx_description
1 polymer ?
#
loop_
_entity_poly.entity_id
_entity_poly.type
_entity_poly.pdbx_seq_one_letter_code
_entity_poly.pdbx_strand_id
1 'polypeptide(L)'
;MYLSEKIAYRTALVTKAATLSVELLKSQIAAICYGLEKKNIRYNDTVFVMISDEMQLLPLAWALIRSGLKSIFYDPINGSDISSLVSSLKARCIIAARCHTIDIINYEVIAIEDLISSEILSDKDPETIEQPFSWSFYNSDTQKIYALSSKEISGFYSKLDVAVNIETGDNILLSECLPFQRRLLEMIWASINGLTIIAERLDENIPINRYKQDREILDMNFGLFYFGSYVEEAEKERYKLLFDTAKYADDHGFTSVWTPERHFNEFGGLYPNPSVISAALAVSTSKVQIRSGSLVAPLHHAARIAEDWSVVDNLSGGRAAISFASGWQCDDFIFFPENYSVRHEHMMLQLDEVRRLWEGQKVTFKNGLGNDIQVAIYPKPVQKKLPVWITVAGKVETFIDAGKIGANILTHLLWQNTDELIEKIAAYRKSLKENGFDPRSGIVSVMAHTYLGEDNETVKEKVRQPLKNYIRSSTQLIQAMVKSNDQAIAFKDKGRYGSVNGEIPEHLLDELTEIAFQRFFEHAGLLGTIEKVKEMIRKLKSYDVDEVACLTDFGLGRQDILQGLTYLNELRSFYDKTTRNSYPVSIVHCTQQSLLDAAANPELTGFLSAQQQIIVEAQDFQEIPKSLLSKVLIINDADGAGIEQMAIKSFSFSEAELKTSFNALINDEF
;
A
#
# COMPACT_ATOMS: atom_id res chain seq x y z
N MET A 1 26.57 0.18 -18.69
CA MET A 1 25.66 -0.34 -17.66
C MET A 1 24.75 0.81 -17.24
N TYR A 2 23.43 0.62 -17.20
CA TYR A 2 22.49 1.68 -16.82
C TYR A 2 21.62 1.18 -15.67
N LEU A 3 21.38 2.05 -14.67
CA LEU A 3 20.38 1.77 -13.65
C LEU A 3 19.00 1.81 -14.32
N SER A 4 18.17 0.78 -14.10
CA SER A 4 16.88 0.68 -14.78
C SER A 4 16.00 1.91 -14.53
N GLU A 5 15.51 2.52 -15.61
CA GLU A 5 14.49 3.58 -15.55
C GLU A 5 13.07 3.03 -15.54
N LYS A 6 12.90 1.72 -15.73
CA LYS A 6 11.62 1.13 -16.13
C LYS A 6 10.49 1.29 -15.11
N ILE A 7 10.75 1.67 -13.86
CA ILE A 7 9.71 2.01 -12.87
C ILE A 7 10.22 3.06 -11.88
N ALA A 8 9.84 4.33 -12.06
CA ALA A 8 10.31 5.47 -11.27
C ALA A 8 9.82 5.54 -9.80
N TYR A 9 9.15 4.51 -9.26
CA TYR A 9 8.53 4.55 -7.92
C TYR A 9 8.68 3.25 -7.13
N ARG A 10 9.75 2.49 -7.39
CA ARG A 10 10.00 1.19 -6.75
C ARG A 10 11.04 1.28 -5.62
N THR A 11 11.00 0.31 -4.70
CA THR A 11 12.09 0.04 -3.76
C THR A 11 13.27 -0.62 -4.48
N ALA A 12 14.48 -0.11 -4.30
CA ALA A 12 15.71 -0.65 -4.88
C ALA A 12 16.33 -1.73 -3.98
N LEU A 13 16.47 -1.44 -2.68
CA LEU A 13 17.12 -2.31 -1.70
C LEU A 13 16.34 -2.31 -0.39
N VAL A 14 16.28 -3.47 0.25
CA VAL A 14 15.65 -3.71 1.56
C VAL A 14 16.66 -4.46 2.41
N THR A 15 16.88 -3.99 3.63
CA THR A 15 17.61 -4.70 4.68
C THR A 15 16.74 -4.72 5.94
N LYS A 16 17.21 -5.43 6.97
CA LYS A 16 16.50 -5.53 8.25
C LYS A 16 16.24 -4.18 8.90
N ALA A 17 17.15 -3.23 8.68
CA ALA A 17 17.16 -1.94 9.34
C ALA A 17 16.45 -0.84 8.52
N ALA A 18 16.41 -0.95 7.19
CA ALA A 18 15.99 0.14 6.33
C ALA A 18 15.51 -0.30 4.94
N THR A 19 14.92 0.66 4.22
CA THR A 19 14.52 0.53 2.81
C THR A 19 15.11 1.69 2.02
N LEU A 20 15.65 1.41 0.84
CA LEU A 20 16.17 2.39 -0.11
C LEU A 20 15.31 2.41 -1.38
N SER A 21 14.69 3.54 -1.68
CA SER A 21 13.93 3.73 -2.93
C SER A 21 14.85 3.95 -4.13
N VAL A 22 14.38 3.68 -5.35
CA VAL A 22 15.13 3.96 -6.59
C VAL A 22 15.46 5.46 -6.72
N GLU A 23 14.54 6.34 -6.33
CA GLU A 23 14.73 7.79 -6.35
C GLU A 23 15.82 8.24 -5.37
N LEU A 24 15.81 7.69 -4.15
CA LEU A 24 16.83 7.99 -3.14
C LEU A 24 18.18 7.41 -3.55
N LEU A 25 18.22 6.20 -4.12
CA LEU A 25 19.44 5.60 -4.69
C LEU A 25 20.04 6.50 -5.77
N LYS A 26 19.24 6.98 -6.73
CA LYS A 26 19.71 7.93 -7.77
C LYS A 26 20.27 9.20 -7.16
N SER A 27 19.56 9.77 -6.19
CA SER A 27 19.98 10.99 -5.49
C SER A 27 21.31 10.79 -4.76
N GLN A 28 21.49 9.65 -4.07
CA GLN A 28 22.73 9.30 -3.40
C GLN A 28 23.88 9.07 -4.38
N ILE A 29 23.65 8.39 -5.51
CA ILE A 29 24.66 8.20 -6.56
C ILE A 29 25.15 9.56 -7.07
N ALA A 30 24.24 10.47 -7.41
CA ALA A 30 24.59 11.80 -7.89
C ALA A 30 25.38 12.60 -6.85
N ALA A 31 24.94 12.57 -5.58
CA ALA A 31 25.62 13.23 -4.48
C ALA A 31 27.05 12.69 -4.28
N ILE A 32 27.23 11.37 -4.33
CA ILE A 32 28.55 10.75 -4.18
C ILE A 32 29.46 11.13 -5.36
N CYS A 33 28.99 11.07 -6.60
CA CYS A 33 29.78 11.50 -7.77
C CYS A 33 30.28 12.95 -7.60
N TYR A 34 29.39 13.85 -7.20
CA TYR A 34 29.76 15.26 -6.95
C TYR A 34 30.75 15.41 -5.78
N GLY A 35 30.55 14.66 -4.70
CA GLY A 35 31.45 14.63 -3.55
C GLY A 35 32.86 14.16 -3.94
N LEU A 36 32.97 13.13 -4.78
CA LEU A 36 34.24 12.62 -5.31
C LEU A 36 34.98 13.70 -6.12
N GLU A 37 34.27 14.39 -7.02
CA GLU A 37 34.83 15.50 -7.80
C GLU A 37 35.32 16.65 -6.92
N LYS A 38 34.53 17.05 -5.90
CA LYS A 38 34.89 18.11 -4.95
C LYS A 38 36.12 17.75 -4.12
N LYS A 39 36.32 16.46 -3.83
CA LYS A 39 37.52 15.91 -3.19
C LYS A 39 38.68 15.70 -4.16
N ASN A 40 38.53 16.11 -5.42
CA ASN A 40 39.54 16.00 -6.48
C ASN A 40 39.95 14.55 -6.75
N ILE A 41 39.01 13.61 -6.61
CA ILE A 41 39.14 12.22 -7.03
C ILE A 41 38.59 12.15 -8.46
N ARG A 42 39.42 11.67 -9.39
CA ARG A 42 39.14 11.76 -10.83
C ARG A 42 39.21 10.40 -11.49
N TYR A 43 38.69 10.32 -12.71
CA TYR A 43 38.79 9.17 -13.59
C TYR A 43 40.16 8.47 -13.50
N ASN A 44 40.16 7.14 -13.43
CA ASN A 44 41.35 6.27 -13.33
C ASN A 44 42.10 6.33 -11.97
N ASP A 45 41.69 7.17 -11.02
CA ASP A 45 42.21 7.09 -9.64
C ASP A 45 41.84 5.75 -9.01
N THR A 46 42.77 5.21 -8.22
CA THR A 46 42.55 3.99 -7.44
C THR A 46 41.96 4.32 -6.08
N VAL A 47 40.82 3.72 -5.74
CA VAL A 47 40.11 3.97 -4.48
C VAL A 47 39.88 2.66 -3.75
N PHE A 48 40.22 2.64 -2.47
CA PHE A 48 39.99 1.49 -1.60
C PHE A 48 38.65 1.67 -0.88
N VAL A 49 37.78 0.66 -0.88
CA VAL A 49 36.43 0.74 -0.31
C VAL A 49 36.29 -0.23 0.84
N MET A 50 35.93 0.29 2.02
CA MET A 50 35.73 -0.45 3.26
C MET A 50 34.34 -0.17 3.84
N ILE A 51 33.33 -0.68 3.16
CA ILE A 51 31.93 -0.53 3.57
C ILE A 51 31.27 -1.91 3.50
N SER A 52 30.65 -2.33 4.61
CA SER A 52 29.88 -3.56 4.73
C SER A 52 28.37 -3.33 4.62
N ASP A 53 27.88 -2.15 5.00
CA ASP A 53 26.45 -1.80 4.93
C ASP A 53 25.98 -1.66 3.47
N GLU A 54 25.07 -2.53 3.06
CA GLU A 54 24.51 -2.58 1.71
C GLU A 54 23.80 -1.27 1.31
N MET A 55 23.22 -0.56 2.29
CA MET A 55 22.55 0.72 2.06
C MET A 55 23.51 1.82 1.61
N GLN A 56 24.77 1.75 2.03
CA GLN A 56 25.83 2.67 1.64
C GLN A 56 26.64 2.13 0.45
N LEU A 57 26.86 0.82 0.43
CA LEU A 57 27.71 0.14 -0.55
C LEU A 57 27.11 0.17 -1.96
N LEU A 58 25.79 -0.03 -2.11
CA LEU A 58 25.14 -0.03 -3.42
C LEU A 58 25.21 1.33 -4.14
N PRO A 59 24.82 2.47 -3.51
CA PRO A 59 25.02 3.79 -4.10
C PRO A 59 26.48 4.09 -4.42
N LEU A 60 27.41 3.75 -3.51
CA LEU A 60 28.83 3.99 -3.71
C LEU A 60 29.37 3.20 -4.91
N ALA A 61 29.07 1.91 -5.00
CA ALA A 61 29.51 1.07 -6.12
C ALA A 61 29.04 1.65 -7.47
N TRP A 62 27.78 2.08 -7.56
CA TRP A 62 27.26 2.76 -8.76
C TRP A 62 27.99 4.08 -9.05
N ALA A 63 28.27 4.89 -8.03
CA ALA A 63 29.01 6.14 -8.21
C ALA A 63 30.45 5.90 -8.69
N LEU A 64 31.16 4.92 -8.12
CA LEU A 64 32.51 4.56 -8.54
C LEU A 64 32.56 4.06 -10.00
N ILE A 65 31.57 3.25 -10.41
CA ILE A 65 31.41 2.83 -11.81
C ILE A 65 31.19 4.05 -12.70
N ARG A 66 30.26 4.95 -12.34
CA ARG A 66 29.95 6.16 -13.13
C ARG A 66 31.12 7.13 -13.23
N SER A 67 31.95 7.23 -12.18
CA SER A 67 33.15 8.06 -12.17
C SER A 67 34.36 7.40 -12.86
N GLY A 68 34.23 6.15 -13.33
CA GLY A 68 35.31 5.41 -14.00
C GLY A 68 36.54 5.20 -13.12
N LEU A 69 36.31 4.96 -11.82
CA LEU A 69 37.38 4.76 -10.84
C LEU A 69 37.87 3.31 -10.82
N LYS A 70 39.14 3.13 -10.45
CA LYS A 70 39.72 1.81 -10.16
C LYS A 70 39.39 1.45 -8.72
N SER A 71 38.31 0.71 -8.51
CA SER A 71 37.78 0.41 -7.18
C SER A 71 38.35 -0.90 -6.65
N ILE A 72 38.74 -0.91 -5.37
CA ILE A 72 39.21 -2.10 -4.66
C ILE A 72 38.30 -2.31 -3.46
N PHE A 73 37.40 -3.28 -3.56
CA PHE A 73 36.44 -3.59 -2.50
C PHE A 73 37.04 -4.57 -1.49
N TYR A 74 36.96 -4.18 -0.23
CA TYR A 74 37.46 -4.95 0.90
C TYR A 74 36.34 -5.13 1.92
N ASP A 75 36.09 -6.38 2.30
CA ASP A 75 35.15 -6.70 3.36
C ASP A 75 35.76 -6.36 4.74
N PRO A 76 35.24 -5.35 5.46
CA PRO A 76 35.78 -4.91 6.74
C PRO A 76 35.77 -5.99 7.84
N ILE A 77 34.97 -7.04 7.69
CA ILE A 77 34.87 -8.15 8.66
C ILE A 77 36.15 -8.99 8.65
N ASN A 78 36.89 -8.99 7.53
CA ASN A 78 38.17 -9.67 7.42
C ASN A 78 39.24 -8.86 8.17
N GLY A 79 39.63 -9.30 9.37
CA GLY A 79 40.55 -8.59 10.28
C GLY A 79 42.02 -8.52 9.88
N SER A 80 42.35 -8.54 8.57
CA SER A 80 43.72 -8.43 8.05
C SER A 80 44.31 -7.01 8.18
N ASP A 81 45.64 -6.90 8.30
CA ASP A 81 46.33 -5.60 8.25
C ASP A 81 46.29 -5.01 6.83
N ILE A 82 45.36 -4.09 6.62
CA ILE A 82 45.14 -3.36 5.38
C ILE A 82 46.21 -2.32 5.07
N SER A 83 47.02 -1.89 6.03
CA SER A 83 47.96 -0.77 5.86
C SER A 83 49.01 -1.08 4.80
N SER A 84 49.51 -2.32 4.81
CA SER A 84 50.45 -2.86 3.82
C SER A 84 49.82 -2.95 2.43
N LEU A 85 48.55 -3.38 2.36
CA LEU A 85 47.79 -3.56 1.13
C LEU A 85 47.50 -2.22 0.45
N VAL A 86 46.95 -1.25 1.19
CA VAL A 86 46.67 0.10 0.69
C VAL A 86 47.96 0.79 0.22
N SER A 87 49.04 0.65 0.99
CA SER A 87 50.36 1.18 0.64
C SER A 87 50.89 0.61 -0.68
N SER A 88 50.79 -0.70 -0.83
CA SER A 88 51.24 -1.37 -2.04
C SER A 88 50.46 -0.91 -3.27
N LEU A 89 49.14 -0.70 -3.14
CA LEU A 89 48.21 -0.42 -4.25
C LEU A 89 48.16 1.04 -4.69
N LYS A 90 48.93 1.94 -4.06
CA LYS A 90 48.94 3.39 -4.36
C LYS A 90 47.53 3.98 -4.45
N ALA A 91 46.63 3.56 -3.56
CA ALA A 91 45.27 4.11 -3.52
C ALA A 91 45.32 5.62 -3.23
N ARG A 92 44.51 6.40 -3.94
CA ARG A 92 44.38 7.85 -3.76
C ARG A 92 43.80 8.19 -2.39
N CYS A 93 42.80 7.42 -1.98
CA CYS A 93 42.11 7.53 -0.70
C CYS A 93 41.44 6.21 -0.33
N ILE A 94 40.95 6.14 0.90
CA ILE A 94 40.11 5.07 1.41
C ILE A 94 38.73 5.65 1.66
N ILE A 95 37.68 5.02 1.14
CA ILE A 95 36.30 5.36 1.45
C ILE A 95 35.77 4.34 2.45
N ALA A 96 35.30 4.82 3.60
CA ALA A 96 34.78 3.98 4.67
C ALA A 96 33.52 4.61 5.28
N ALA A 97 32.75 3.82 6.03
CA ALA A 97 31.69 4.36 6.89
C ALA A 97 32.32 5.14 8.05
N ARG A 98 31.69 6.23 8.51
CA ARG A 98 32.23 7.07 9.60
C ARG A 98 32.56 6.29 10.86
N CYS A 99 31.72 5.32 11.21
CA CYS A 99 31.88 4.44 12.37
C CYS A 99 33.06 3.45 12.25
N HIS A 100 33.68 3.33 11.08
CA HIS A 100 34.78 2.42 10.78
C HIS A 100 36.03 3.18 10.30
N THR A 101 36.09 4.50 10.54
CA THR A 101 37.28 5.30 10.27
C THR A 101 38.42 4.87 11.20
N ILE A 102 39.31 4.03 10.66
CA ILE A 102 40.60 3.71 11.28
C ILE A 102 41.58 4.76 10.78
N ASP A 103 42.30 5.41 11.71
CA ASP A 103 43.42 6.29 11.34
C ASP A 103 44.55 5.44 10.75
N ILE A 104 44.54 5.29 9.42
CA ILE A 104 45.62 4.64 8.69
C ILE A 104 46.67 5.70 8.42
N ILE A 105 47.77 5.60 9.16
CA ILE A 105 48.88 6.56 9.11
C ILE A 105 49.33 6.73 7.65
N ASN A 106 49.31 7.98 7.18
CA ASN A 106 49.68 8.43 5.82
C ASN A 106 48.64 8.26 4.70
N TYR A 107 47.39 7.90 5.00
CA TYR A 107 46.32 7.83 3.99
C TYR A 107 45.12 8.74 4.31
N GLU A 108 44.56 9.36 3.27
CA GLU A 108 43.31 10.12 3.38
C GLU A 108 42.14 9.14 3.46
N VAL A 109 41.46 9.10 4.61
CA VAL A 109 40.22 8.36 4.81
C VAL A 109 39.05 9.32 4.68
N ILE A 110 38.14 9.02 3.75
CA ILE A 110 36.96 9.82 3.47
C ILE A 110 35.75 9.04 3.96
N ALA A 111 35.00 9.61 4.89
CA ALA A 111 33.73 9.04 5.29
C ALA A 111 32.74 9.16 4.12
N ILE A 112 32.02 8.08 3.77
CA ILE A 112 31.01 8.14 2.70
C ILE A 112 29.95 9.21 3.00
N GLU A 113 29.62 9.43 4.26
CA GLU A 113 28.68 10.46 4.70
C GLU A 113 29.17 11.88 4.38
N ASP A 114 30.48 12.11 4.26
CA ASP A 114 31.04 13.39 3.82
C ASP A 114 30.96 13.59 2.29
N LEU A 115 30.84 12.50 1.52
CA LEU A 115 30.58 12.56 0.08
C LEU A 115 29.10 12.88 -0.19
N ILE A 116 28.20 12.45 0.69
CA ILE A 116 26.76 12.72 0.63
C ILE A 116 26.47 14.04 1.39
N SER A 117 27.05 15.16 0.94
CA SER A 117 26.79 16.47 1.57
C SER A 117 25.46 17.08 1.12
N SER A 118 24.71 17.67 2.05
CA SER A 118 23.33 18.20 1.89
C SER A 118 23.17 19.43 0.98
N GLU A 119 24.23 19.90 0.33
CA GLU A 119 24.16 21.00 -0.62
C GLU A 119 24.23 20.45 -2.04
N ILE A 120 23.13 20.63 -2.78
CA ILE A 120 22.90 20.33 -4.21
C ILE A 120 22.27 18.95 -4.49
N LEU A 121 20.94 18.90 -4.39
CA LEU A 121 20.10 18.09 -5.28
C LEU A 121 19.94 18.90 -6.58
N SER A 122 20.91 18.85 -7.50
CA SER A 122 20.68 19.39 -8.85
C SER A 122 20.03 18.32 -9.71
N ASP A 123 18.96 18.68 -10.41
CA ASP A 123 18.29 17.89 -11.48
C ASP A 123 19.20 17.54 -12.68
N LYS A 124 20.50 17.82 -12.60
CA LYS A 124 21.45 17.38 -13.62
C LYS A 124 21.86 15.95 -13.31
N ASP A 125 21.30 15.01 -14.06
CA ASP A 125 21.97 13.73 -14.27
C ASP A 125 23.41 14.05 -14.74
N PRO A 126 24.45 13.58 -14.02
CA PRO A 126 25.81 13.74 -14.50
C PRO A 126 25.94 13.08 -15.88
N GLU A 127 26.69 13.72 -16.79
CA GLU A 127 26.88 13.22 -18.16
C GLU A 127 27.30 11.75 -18.14
N THR A 128 26.61 10.92 -18.91
CA THR A 128 26.94 9.50 -19.06
C THR A 128 28.29 9.39 -19.74
N ILE A 129 29.34 9.05 -19.00
CA ILE A 129 30.67 8.86 -19.59
C ILE A 129 30.88 7.35 -19.84
N GLU A 130 31.00 6.96 -21.12
CA GLU A 130 31.40 5.60 -21.52
C GLU A 130 32.91 5.42 -21.32
N GLN A 131 33.35 5.30 -20.07
CA GLN A 131 34.76 5.05 -19.74
C GLN A 131 34.95 3.64 -19.19
N PRO A 132 36.07 2.97 -19.51
CA PRO A 132 36.42 1.70 -18.89
C PRO A 132 36.67 1.91 -17.39
N PHE A 133 36.17 0.98 -16.58
CA PHE A 133 36.43 0.92 -15.14
C PHE A 133 37.07 -0.44 -14.80
N SER A 134 37.82 -0.48 -13.70
CA SER A 134 38.35 -1.73 -13.15
C SER A 134 37.79 -1.98 -11.77
N TRP A 135 37.29 -3.18 -11.55
CA TRP A 135 36.69 -3.62 -10.31
C TRP A 135 37.57 -4.69 -9.69
N SER A 136 38.21 -4.40 -8.57
CA SER A 136 39.04 -5.36 -7.86
C SER A 136 38.44 -5.70 -6.52
N PHE A 137 38.73 -6.89 -6.04
CA PHE A 137 38.36 -7.28 -4.68
C PHE A 137 39.45 -8.13 -4.05
N TYR A 138 39.52 -8.03 -2.72
CA TYR A 138 40.40 -8.87 -1.92
C TYR A 138 39.63 -10.13 -1.48
N ASN A 139 40.25 -11.29 -1.66
CA ASN A 139 39.79 -12.55 -1.10
C ASN A 139 40.68 -12.90 0.10
N SER A 140 40.07 -12.98 1.28
CA SER A 140 40.74 -13.32 2.54
C SER A 140 41.32 -14.74 2.54
N ASP A 141 40.61 -15.68 1.92
CA ASP A 141 40.92 -17.10 1.98
C ASP A 141 42.15 -17.42 1.14
N THR A 142 42.25 -16.80 -0.04
CA THR A 142 43.39 -16.97 -0.94
C THR A 142 44.49 -15.93 -0.73
N GLN A 143 44.21 -14.86 0.05
CA GLN A 143 45.08 -13.70 0.22
C GLN A 143 45.49 -13.05 -1.11
N LYS A 144 44.58 -13.06 -2.08
CA LYS A 144 44.81 -12.48 -3.42
C LYS A 144 43.87 -11.34 -3.70
N ILE A 145 44.35 -10.42 -4.53
CA ILE A 145 43.48 -9.47 -5.23
C ILE A 145 43.16 -10.03 -6.61
N TYR A 146 41.87 -10.04 -6.91
CA TYR A 146 41.34 -10.39 -8.21
C TYR A 146 40.81 -9.12 -8.85
N ALA A 147 41.23 -8.86 -10.10
CA ALA A 147 40.80 -7.72 -10.87
C ALA A 147 39.88 -8.17 -12.01
N LEU A 148 38.75 -7.47 -12.14
CA LEU A 148 37.77 -7.65 -13.21
C LEU A 148 37.72 -6.37 -14.07
N SER A 149 37.83 -6.56 -15.36
CA SER A 149 37.58 -5.56 -16.40
C SER A 149 36.08 -5.37 -16.61
N SER A 150 35.70 -4.20 -17.15
CA SER A 150 34.32 -3.93 -17.57
C SER A 150 33.76 -4.99 -18.54
N LYS A 151 34.62 -5.60 -19.38
CA LYS A 151 34.25 -6.67 -20.32
C LYS A 151 33.88 -7.97 -19.60
N GLU A 152 34.66 -8.38 -18.59
CA GLU A 152 34.39 -9.59 -17.81
C GLU A 152 33.09 -9.45 -17.01
N ILE A 153 32.87 -8.28 -16.38
CA ILE A 153 31.64 -8.02 -15.63
C ILE A 153 30.42 -7.99 -16.56
N SER A 154 30.54 -7.37 -17.74
CA SER A 154 29.47 -7.42 -18.74
C SER A 154 29.16 -8.84 -19.20
N GLY A 155 30.19 -9.66 -19.43
CA GLY A 155 30.02 -11.06 -19.79
C GLY A 155 29.33 -11.88 -18.69
N PHE A 156 29.64 -11.59 -17.43
CA PHE A 156 28.98 -12.19 -16.28
C PHE A 156 27.49 -11.83 -16.20
N TYR A 157 27.15 -10.55 -16.34
CA TYR A 157 25.74 -10.12 -16.36
C TYR A 157 24.97 -10.75 -17.52
N SER A 158 25.56 -10.84 -18.71
CA SER A 158 24.91 -11.52 -19.84
C SER A 158 24.66 -13.01 -19.59
N LYS A 159 25.55 -13.70 -18.84
CA LYS A 159 25.30 -15.10 -18.42
C LYS A 159 24.16 -15.18 -17.41
N LEU A 160 24.09 -14.27 -16.45
CA LEU A 160 22.98 -14.20 -15.50
C LEU A 160 21.65 -13.90 -16.21
N ASP A 161 21.63 -12.99 -17.18
CA ASP A 161 20.43 -12.66 -17.96
C ASP A 161 19.88 -13.87 -18.75
N VAL A 162 20.75 -14.81 -19.14
CA VAL A 162 20.36 -16.05 -19.84
C VAL A 162 19.94 -17.13 -18.84
N ALA A 163 20.63 -17.24 -17.71
CA ALA A 163 20.45 -18.33 -16.75
C ALA A 163 19.28 -18.10 -15.79
N VAL A 164 19.05 -16.85 -15.39
CA VAL A 164 18.04 -16.48 -14.39
C VAL A 164 16.80 -15.96 -15.09
N ASN A 165 15.67 -16.61 -14.83
CA ASN A 165 14.40 -16.19 -15.41
C ASN A 165 13.82 -15.05 -14.56
N ILE A 166 13.93 -13.83 -15.06
CA ILE A 166 13.52 -12.61 -14.37
C ILE A 166 12.45 -11.83 -15.15
N GLU A 167 11.53 -11.22 -14.41
CA GLU A 167 10.56 -10.29 -14.95
C GLU A 167 10.72 -8.91 -14.27
N THR A 168 10.53 -7.82 -15.02
CA THR A 168 10.48 -6.48 -14.41
C THR A 168 9.37 -6.46 -13.35
N GLY A 169 9.71 -6.15 -12.10
CA GLY A 169 8.76 -6.31 -10.99
C GLY A 169 9.07 -7.47 -10.04
N ASP A 170 10.08 -8.30 -10.31
CA ASP A 170 10.51 -9.37 -9.40
C ASP A 170 11.32 -8.84 -8.22
N ASN A 171 11.27 -9.54 -7.09
CA ASN A 171 12.09 -9.27 -5.90
C ASN A 171 13.06 -10.43 -5.69
N ILE A 172 14.34 -10.11 -5.54
CA ILE A 172 15.39 -11.11 -5.32
C ILE A 172 15.93 -11.01 -3.90
N LEU A 173 15.89 -12.11 -3.15
CA LEU A 173 16.60 -12.28 -1.89
C LEU A 173 18.04 -12.70 -2.20
N LEU A 174 18.99 -11.82 -1.91
CA LEU A 174 20.42 -12.12 -1.93
C LEU A 174 20.86 -12.44 -0.50
N SER A 175 21.03 -13.73 -0.19
CA SER A 175 21.36 -14.18 1.16
C SER A 175 22.68 -13.55 1.66
N GLU A 176 22.71 -13.07 2.89
CA GLU A 176 23.93 -12.58 3.56
C GLU A 176 25.05 -13.63 3.65
N CYS A 177 24.72 -14.92 3.52
CA CYS A 177 25.70 -16.00 3.51
C CYS A 177 26.51 -16.09 2.20
N LEU A 178 26.14 -15.34 1.15
CA LEU A 178 26.90 -15.29 -0.10
C LEU A 178 28.23 -14.55 0.10
N PRO A 179 29.31 -14.93 -0.62
CA PRO A 179 30.56 -14.18 -0.61
C PRO A 179 30.33 -12.71 -0.92
N PHE A 180 30.96 -11.81 -0.15
CA PHE A 180 30.77 -10.36 -0.23
C PHE A 180 30.85 -9.82 -1.67
N GLN A 181 31.83 -10.30 -2.44
CA GLN A 181 32.09 -9.81 -3.78
C GLN A 181 31.01 -10.25 -4.77
N ARG A 182 30.47 -11.45 -4.56
CA ARG A 182 29.39 -12.01 -5.36
C ARG A 182 28.10 -11.24 -5.16
N ARG A 183 27.75 -11.04 -3.89
CA ARG A 183 26.57 -10.28 -3.50
C ARG A 183 26.59 -8.88 -4.11
N LEU A 184 27.73 -8.18 -4.07
CA LEU A 184 27.83 -6.83 -4.62
C LEU A 184 27.64 -6.79 -6.16
N LEU A 185 28.27 -7.71 -6.92
CA LEU A 185 28.07 -7.78 -8.38
C LEU A 185 26.61 -8.07 -8.74
N GLU A 186 25.96 -8.95 -7.98
CA GLU A 186 24.56 -9.30 -8.24
C GLU A 186 23.57 -8.23 -7.80
N MET A 187 23.87 -7.44 -6.77
CA MET A 187 23.10 -6.24 -6.45
C MET A 187 23.12 -5.25 -7.62
N ILE A 188 24.29 -5.05 -8.25
CA ILE A 188 24.40 -4.20 -9.44
C ILE A 188 23.57 -4.80 -10.59
N TRP A 189 23.74 -6.10 -10.90
CA TRP A 189 22.95 -6.79 -11.91
C TRP A 189 21.43 -6.69 -11.68
N ALA A 190 20.98 -6.95 -10.45
CA ALA A 190 19.57 -6.88 -10.05
C ALA A 190 19.02 -5.46 -10.25
N SER A 191 19.80 -4.44 -9.89
CA SER A 191 19.42 -3.03 -10.08
C SER A 191 19.39 -2.60 -11.56
N ILE A 192 20.26 -3.16 -12.43
CA ILE A 192 20.22 -2.97 -13.90
C ILE A 192 18.91 -3.54 -14.46
N ASN A 193 18.49 -4.70 -13.95
CA ASN A 193 17.28 -5.37 -14.40
C ASN A 193 15.99 -4.87 -13.72
N GLY A 194 16.11 -3.90 -12.81
CA GLY A 194 14.97 -3.28 -12.12
C GLY A 194 14.30 -4.19 -11.09
N LEU A 195 15.03 -5.14 -10.52
CA LEU A 195 14.59 -5.98 -9.40
C LEU A 195 14.65 -5.20 -8.08
N THR A 196 13.78 -5.53 -7.12
CA THR A 196 13.98 -5.10 -5.73
C THR A 196 14.89 -6.10 -5.03
N ILE A 197 16.00 -5.61 -4.49
CA ILE A 197 16.98 -6.42 -3.76
C ILE A 197 16.54 -6.51 -2.31
N ILE A 198 16.53 -7.72 -1.76
CA ILE A 198 16.34 -7.98 -0.34
C ILE A 198 17.66 -8.59 0.15
N ALA A 199 18.42 -7.85 0.94
CA ALA A 199 19.68 -8.29 1.53
C ALA A 199 19.41 -8.69 2.98
N GLU A 200 19.17 -9.98 3.18
CA GLU A 200 18.79 -10.59 4.45
C GLU A 200 19.34 -12.01 4.53
N ARG A 201 19.41 -12.58 5.74
CA ARG A 201 19.73 -13.99 5.92
C ARG A 201 18.53 -14.87 5.55
N LEU A 202 18.79 -16.02 4.92
CA LEU A 202 17.77 -17.04 4.68
C LEU A 202 17.49 -17.84 5.98
N ASP A 203 16.71 -17.27 6.89
CA ASP A 203 16.30 -17.92 8.15
C ASP A 203 14.83 -17.65 8.53
N GLU A 204 14.40 -18.10 9.71
CA GLU A 204 13.03 -17.96 10.23
C GLU A 204 12.57 -16.50 10.45
N ASN A 205 13.52 -15.55 10.49
CA ASN A 205 13.24 -14.13 10.70
C ASN A 205 13.13 -13.34 9.39
N ILE A 206 13.19 -13.99 8.23
CA ILE A 206 12.89 -13.33 6.95
C ILE A 206 11.49 -12.69 7.09
N PRO A 207 11.29 -11.43 6.67
CA PRO A 207 9.98 -10.81 6.62
C PRO A 207 9.10 -11.53 5.57
N ILE A 208 8.52 -12.67 5.97
CA ILE A 208 7.70 -13.53 5.13
C ILE A 208 6.28 -12.92 5.04
N ASN A 209 5.86 -12.50 3.84
CA ASN A 209 4.53 -12.90 3.37
C ASN A 209 4.62 -13.69 2.08
N ARG A 210 3.63 -14.57 1.99
CA ARG A 210 3.40 -15.62 1.01
C ARG A 210 3.27 -15.07 -0.42
N TYR A 211 3.95 -15.78 -1.32
CA TYR A 211 3.64 -16.09 -2.72
C TYR A 211 2.93 -15.09 -3.64
N LYS A 212 3.48 -15.04 -4.86
CA LYS A 212 2.87 -14.71 -6.15
C LYS A 212 1.39 -15.17 -6.25
N GLN A 213 0.44 -14.32 -5.89
CA GLN A 213 -0.89 -14.32 -6.49
C GLN A 213 -1.36 -12.86 -6.62
N ASP A 214 -1.58 -12.48 -7.88
CA ASP A 214 -2.01 -11.17 -8.40
C ASP A 214 -0.96 -10.06 -8.37
N ARG A 215 -0.44 -9.75 -9.57
CA ARG A 215 0.43 -8.60 -9.90
C ARG A 215 -0.24 -7.23 -9.72
N GLU A 216 -1.32 -7.15 -8.95
CA GLU A 216 -1.86 -5.90 -8.41
C GLU A 216 -2.14 -6.15 -6.93
N ILE A 217 -1.24 -5.69 -6.06
CA ILE A 217 -1.55 -5.58 -4.63
C ILE A 217 -2.61 -4.48 -4.53
N LEU A 218 -3.87 -4.90 -4.55
CA LEU A 218 -5.03 -4.03 -4.46
C LEU A 218 -5.17 -3.52 -3.02
N ASP A 219 -4.48 -2.45 -2.65
CA ASP A 219 -4.75 -1.78 -1.37
C ASP A 219 -6.26 -1.47 -1.26
N MET A 220 -6.95 -2.06 -0.30
CA MET A 220 -8.39 -1.87 -0.06
C MET A 220 -8.64 -1.69 1.44
N ASN A 221 -9.30 -0.60 1.81
CA ASN A 221 -9.73 -0.37 3.18
C ASN A 221 -11.08 -1.07 3.43
N PHE A 222 -11.31 -1.51 4.66
CA PHE A 222 -12.58 -2.13 5.06
C PHE A 222 -13.15 -1.39 6.26
N GLY A 223 -14.41 -0.97 6.16
CA GLY A 223 -15.17 -0.38 7.25
C GLY A 223 -16.45 -1.14 7.53
N LEU A 224 -17.04 -0.97 8.70
CA LEU A 224 -18.39 -1.46 9.01
C LEU A 224 -19.40 -0.35 8.84
N PHE A 225 -20.53 -0.67 8.20
CA PHE A 225 -21.62 0.25 7.95
C PHE A 225 -22.89 -0.26 8.62
N TYR A 226 -23.67 0.66 9.17
CA TYR A 226 -24.90 0.36 9.87
C TYR A 226 -26.07 1.07 9.19
N PHE A 227 -27.21 0.41 9.18
CA PHE A 227 -28.45 0.96 8.66
C PHE A 227 -29.61 0.64 9.60
N GLY A 228 -29.59 -0.53 10.23
CA GLY A 228 -30.54 -0.99 11.22
C GLY A 228 -31.80 -1.60 10.62
N SER A 229 -31.85 -2.92 10.50
CA SER A 229 -33.13 -3.65 10.38
C SER A 229 -33.74 -3.88 11.75
N TYR A 230 -35.04 -3.68 11.91
CA TYR A 230 -35.76 -4.10 13.11
C TYR A 230 -35.79 -5.64 13.19
N VAL A 231 -35.34 -6.20 14.32
CA VAL A 231 -35.50 -7.63 14.64
C VAL A 231 -36.24 -7.68 15.98
N GLU A 232 -37.39 -8.38 16.06
CA GLU A 232 -38.25 -8.43 17.25
C GLU A 232 -37.51 -8.87 18.53
N GLU A 233 -36.48 -9.71 18.41
CA GLU A 233 -35.65 -10.17 19.53
C GLU A 233 -34.73 -9.08 20.13
N ALA A 234 -34.60 -7.92 19.47
CA ALA A 234 -33.69 -6.83 19.87
C ALA A 234 -34.24 -5.90 20.97
N GLU A 235 -35.44 -6.14 21.51
CA GLU A 235 -36.13 -5.16 22.39
C GLU A 235 -35.33 -4.75 23.64
N LYS A 236 -34.46 -5.61 24.19
CA LYS A 236 -33.74 -5.33 25.45
C LYS A 236 -32.30 -4.81 25.29
N GLU A 237 -31.66 -4.98 24.13
CA GLU A 237 -30.25 -4.62 23.92
C GLU A 237 -30.00 -4.02 22.51
N ARG A 238 -30.85 -3.07 22.10
CA ARG A 238 -30.94 -2.51 20.73
C ARG A 238 -29.61 -2.05 20.10
N TYR A 239 -28.66 -1.54 20.89
CA TYR A 239 -27.35 -1.07 20.40
C TYR A 239 -26.20 -2.05 20.66
N LYS A 240 -26.44 -3.20 21.29
CA LYS A 240 -25.36 -4.12 21.64
C LYS A 240 -24.66 -4.70 20.42
N LEU A 241 -25.42 -5.02 19.38
CA LEU A 241 -24.86 -5.44 18.10
C LEU A 241 -23.87 -4.39 17.56
N LEU A 242 -24.27 -3.11 17.57
CA LEU A 242 -23.42 -2.00 17.15
C LEU A 242 -22.12 -1.96 17.97
N PHE A 243 -22.20 -1.96 19.30
CA PHE A 243 -21.01 -1.89 20.15
C PHE A 243 -20.07 -3.09 19.99
N ASP A 244 -20.61 -4.31 19.93
CA ASP A 244 -19.79 -5.50 19.81
C ASP A 244 -19.09 -5.58 18.46
N THR A 245 -19.80 -5.25 17.38
CA THR A 245 -19.23 -5.28 16.02
C THR A 245 -18.27 -4.11 15.80
N ALA A 246 -18.53 -2.93 16.36
CA ALA A 246 -17.60 -1.81 16.33
C ALA A 246 -16.33 -2.10 17.13
N LYS A 247 -16.46 -2.74 18.31
CA LYS A 247 -15.30 -3.20 19.09
C LYS A 247 -14.52 -4.27 18.34
N TYR A 248 -15.20 -5.23 17.71
CA TYR A 248 -14.55 -6.22 16.87
C TYR A 248 -13.76 -5.54 15.74
N ALA A 249 -14.36 -4.58 15.04
CA ALA A 249 -13.69 -3.81 13.99
C ALA A 249 -12.43 -3.10 14.51
N ASP A 250 -12.52 -2.47 15.69
CA ASP A 250 -11.41 -1.79 16.38
C ASP A 250 -10.25 -2.73 16.72
N ASP A 251 -10.58 -3.93 17.20
CA ASP A 251 -9.61 -4.92 17.63
C ASP A 251 -8.91 -5.62 16.44
N HIS A 252 -9.52 -5.61 15.24
CA HIS A 252 -9.08 -6.40 14.07
C HIS A 252 -8.61 -5.58 12.86
N GLY A 253 -8.35 -4.28 13.03
CA GLY A 253 -7.71 -3.46 11.99
C GLY A 253 -8.63 -3.02 10.86
N PHE A 254 -9.93 -2.91 11.12
CA PHE A 254 -10.84 -2.20 10.22
C PHE A 254 -10.55 -0.70 10.25
N THR A 255 -10.79 -0.03 9.13
CA THR A 255 -10.47 1.40 8.96
C THR A 255 -11.54 2.29 9.59
N SER A 256 -12.82 1.90 9.51
CA SER A 256 -13.91 2.80 9.85
C SER A 256 -15.17 2.10 10.35
N VAL A 257 -15.99 2.86 11.07
CA VAL A 257 -17.34 2.52 11.52
C VAL A 257 -18.25 3.67 11.09
N TRP A 258 -19.30 3.36 10.31
CA TRP A 258 -20.20 4.34 9.70
C TRP A 258 -21.59 4.31 10.35
N THR A 259 -21.96 5.39 11.04
CA THR A 259 -23.28 5.54 11.68
C THR A 259 -24.22 6.34 10.79
N PRO A 260 -25.42 5.83 10.46
CA PRO A 260 -26.36 6.51 9.57
C PRO A 260 -27.19 7.58 10.32
N GLU A 261 -28.07 8.25 9.58
CA GLU A 261 -29.12 9.11 10.11
C GLU A 261 -30.47 8.74 9.47
N ARG A 262 -31.47 8.41 10.29
CA ARG A 262 -32.82 8.01 9.88
C ARG A 262 -33.86 8.45 10.89
N HIS A 263 -35.02 8.89 10.41
CA HIS A 263 -36.09 9.41 11.25
C HIS A 263 -37.42 8.68 11.02
N PHE A 264 -38.23 8.63 12.08
CA PHE A 264 -39.67 8.33 12.08
C PHE A 264 -40.12 7.00 11.45
N ASN A 265 -39.21 6.04 11.26
CA ASN A 265 -39.49 4.71 10.73
C ASN A 265 -38.85 3.63 11.60
N GLU A 266 -39.52 2.48 11.74
CA GLU A 266 -38.94 1.32 12.43
C GLU A 266 -37.66 0.83 11.73
N PHE A 267 -37.66 0.92 10.40
CA PHE A 267 -36.48 0.67 9.57
C PHE A 267 -35.44 1.78 9.74
N GLY A 268 -34.29 1.41 10.31
CA GLY A 268 -33.22 2.30 10.71
C GLY A 268 -33.52 3.19 11.91
N GLY A 269 -34.61 2.93 12.64
CA GLY A 269 -35.07 3.74 13.75
C GLY A 269 -34.12 3.82 14.96
N LEU A 270 -33.02 3.06 14.95
CA LEU A 270 -31.96 3.14 15.95
C LEU A 270 -31.01 4.33 15.74
N TYR A 271 -31.09 5.04 14.60
CA TYR A 271 -30.07 6.01 14.25
C TYR A 271 -30.62 7.41 13.94
N PRO A 272 -31.30 8.09 14.89
CA PRO A 272 -31.87 9.42 14.65
C PRO A 272 -30.84 10.56 14.68
N ASN A 273 -29.68 10.36 15.31
CA ASN A 273 -28.62 11.37 15.33
C ASN A 273 -27.24 10.68 15.30
N PRO A 274 -26.48 10.82 14.20
CA PRO A 274 -25.21 10.13 14.04
C PRO A 274 -24.15 10.63 15.03
N SER A 275 -24.18 11.89 15.47
CA SER A 275 -23.20 12.44 16.42
C SER A 275 -23.32 11.82 17.81
N VAL A 276 -24.56 11.55 18.26
CA VAL A 276 -24.83 10.96 19.59
C VAL A 276 -24.30 9.54 19.66
N ILE A 277 -24.61 8.73 18.65
CA ILE A 277 -24.11 7.34 18.58
C ILE A 277 -22.59 7.34 18.38
N SER A 278 -22.06 8.24 17.55
CA SER A 278 -20.61 8.39 17.34
C SER A 278 -19.86 8.78 18.62
N ALA A 279 -20.43 9.63 19.48
CA ALA A 279 -19.84 9.98 20.78
C ALA A 279 -19.75 8.76 21.72
N ALA A 280 -20.74 7.87 21.69
CA ALA A 280 -20.69 6.63 22.47
C ALA A 280 -19.64 5.65 21.90
N LEU A 281 -19.52 5.56 20.58
CA LEU A 281 -18.47 4.75 19.93
C LEU A 281 -17.06 5.31 20.16
N ALA A 282 -16.93 6.63 20.26
CA ALA A 282 -15.66 7.32 20.50
C ALA A 282 -14.96 6.84 21.76
N VAL A 283 -15.72 6.62 22.83
CA VAL A 283 -15.17 6.16 24.11
C VAL A 283 -15.12 4.64 24.25
N SER A 284 -15.78 3.89 23.35
CA SER A 284 -15.77 2.41 23.36
C SER A 284 -14.79 1.79 22.36
N THR A 285 -14.09 2.61 21.56
CA THR A 285 -13.11 2.20 20.54
C THR A 285 -11.86 3.07 20.64
N SER A 286 -10.76 2.63 20.03
CA SER A 286 -9.43 3.24 20.19
C SER A 286 -8.71 3.59 18.88
N LYS A 287 -9.05 2.93 17.76
CA LYS A 287 -8.34 2.98 16.48
C LYS A 287 -9.24 3.32 15.29
N VAL A 288 -10.42 2.69 15.18
CA VAL A 288 -11.31 2.88 14.03
C VAL A 288 -11.71 4.34 13.86
N GLN A 289 -11.78 4.81 12.62
CA GLN A 289 -12.36 6.12 12.33
C GLN A 289 -13.88 6.07 12.51
N ILE A 290 -14.45 7.08 13.16
CA ILE A 290 -15.88 7.15 13.46
C ILE A 290 -16.50 8.14 12.52
N ARG A 291 -17.35 7.63 11.61
CA ARG A 291 -17.85 8.39 10.46
C ARG A 291 -19.36 8.45 10.46
N SER A 292 -19.95 9.58 10.08
CA SER A 292 -21.36 9.54 9.65
C SER A 292 -21.47 8.95 8.25
N GLY A 293 -22.44 8.06 8.05
CA GLY A 293 -22.82 7.48 6.76
C GLY A 293 -24.34 7.48 6.58
N SER A 294 -25.03 8.62 6.60
CA SER A 294 -24.50 9.98 6.47
C SER A 294 -25.28 10.96 7.35
N LEU A 295 -24.66 12.10 7.66
CA LEU A 295 -25.34 13.22 8.30
C LEU A 295 -26.14 14.01 7.26
N VAL A 296 -27.44 14.18 7.49
CA VAL A 296 -28.34 14.89 6.59
C VAL A 296 -28.32 16.38 6.92
N ALA A 297 -27.30 17.10 6.44
CA ALA A 297 -26.97 18.44 6.93
C ALA A 297 -28.14 19.46 6.89
N PRO A 298 -29.03 19.46 5.88
CA PRO A 298 -30.18 20.37 5.87
C PRO A 298 -31.20 20.17 7.00
N LEU A 299 -31.10 19.09 7.79
CA LEU A 299 -31.89 18.85 9.00
C LEU A 299 -31.25 19.43 10.26
N HIS A 300 -30.08 20.05 10.16
CA HIS A 300 -29.30 20.55 11.29
C HIS A 300 -28.85 21.99 11.04
N HIS A 301 -28.48 22.69 12.10
CA HIS A 301 -27.79 23.98 12.00
C HIS A 301 -26.27 23.76 11.83
N ALA A 302 -25.58 24.47 10.94
CA ALA A 302 -24.15 24.29 10.66
C ALA A 302 -23.28 24.40 11.93
N ALA A 303 -23.53 25.40 12.78
CA ALA A 303 -22.83 25.53 14.07
C ALA A 303 -23.02 24.30 14.98
N ARG A 304 -24.20 23.65 14.98
CA ARG A 304 -24.44 22.44 15.77
C ARG A 304 -23.68 21.25 15.22
N ILE A 305 -23.69 21.06 13.89
CA ILE A 305 -22.87 20.02 13.24
C ILE A 305 -21.41 20.17 13.68
N ALA A 306 -20.88 21.39 13.61
CA ALA A 306 -19.49 21.65 13.94
C ALA A 306 -19.18 21.44 15.44
N GLU A 307 -20.03 21.89 16.36
CA GLU A 307 -19.86 21.66 17.81
C GLU A 307 -19.96 20.17 18.17
N ASP A 308 -21.02 19.48 17.71
CA ASP A 308 -21.29 18.10 18.09
C ASP A 308 -20.17 17.17 17.61
N TRP A 309 -19.71 17.34 16.36
CA TRP A 309 -18.62 16.53 15.82
C TRP A 309 -17.25 16.94 16.36
N SER A 310 -17.06 18.19 16.78
CA SER A 310 -15.86 18.58 17.53
C SER A 310 -15.79 17.87 18.89
N VAL A 311 -16.93 17.67 19.56
CA VAL A 311 -16.99 16.84 20.78
C VAL A 311 -16.64 15.39 20.47
N VAL A 312 -17.20 14.79 19.42
CA VAL A 312 -16.84 13.42 18.98
C VAL A 312 -15.34 13.32 18.68
N ASP A 313 -14.76 14.33 18.03
CA ASP A 313 -13.34 14.38 17.70
C ASP A 313 -12.46 14.41 18.96
N ASN A 314 -12.84 15.22 19.95
CA ASN A 314 -12.15 15.28 21.24
C ASN A 314 -12.27 13.97 22.03
N LEU A 315 -13.47 13.37 22.10
CA LEU A 315 -13.69 12.10 22.80
C LEU A 315 -12.93 10.94 22.16
N SER A 316 -12.80 10.96 20.83
CA SER A 316 -12.13 9.90 20.08
C SER A 316 -10.62 10.08 19.95
N GLY A 317 -10.07 11.24 20.32
CA GLY A 317 -8.66 11.57 20.14
C GLY A 317 -8.27 11.89 18.69
N GLY A 318 -9.20 12.48 17.92
CA GLY A 318 -8.94 12.89 16.54
C GLY A 318 -9.38 11.90 15.47
N ARG A 319 -10.40 11.06 15.73
CA ARG A 319 -10.87 10.01 14.80
C ARG A 319 -12.23 10.30 14.17
N ALA A 320 -12.78 11.50 14.33
CA ALA A 320 -14.08 11.85 13.75
C ALA A 320 -13.99 12.12 12.23
N ALA A 321 -15.04 11.79 11.50
CA ALA A 321 -15.26 12.22 10.12
C ALA A 321 -16.75 12.33 9.80
N ILE A 322 -17.09 13.12 8.78
CA ILE A 322 -18.48 13.34 8.40
C ILE A 322 -18.67 13.04 6.91
N SER A 323 -19.61 12.15 6.58
CA SER A 323 -20.24 12.15 5.25
C SER A 323 -21.48 13.03 5.27
N PHE A 324 -21.52 14.02 4.40
CA PHE A 324 -22.65 14.92 4.22
C PHE A 324 -23.60 14.33 3.17
N ALA A 325 -24.90 14.38 3.48
CA ALA A 325 -25.98 14.08 2.55
C ALA A 325 -26.98 15.23 2.52
N SER A 326 -27.60 15.46 1.35
CA SER A 326 -28.62 16.50 1.20
C SER A 326 -29.98 16.09 1.76
N GLY A 327 -30.17 14.80 2.01
CA GLY A 327 -31.50 14.24 2.30
C GLY A 327 -32.37 14.14 1.05
N TRP A 328 -33.38 13.29 1.15
CA TRP A 328 -34.31 13.03 0.05
C TRP A 328 -35.73 12.75 0.55
N GLN A 329 -35.89 12.24 1.77
CA GLN A 329 -37.20 11.93 2.32
C GLN A 329 -37.84 13.22 2.82
N CYS A 330 -38.98 13.60 2.23
CA CYS A 330 -39.61 14.87 2.53
C CYS A 330 -40.03 14.96 4.01
N ASP A 331 -40.51 13.86 4.56
CA ASP A 331 -40.99 13.80 5.94
C ASP A 331 -39.87 13.97 6.97
N ASP A 332 -38.60 13.72 6.62
CA ASP A 332 -37.48 13.94 7.53
C ASP A 332 -37.25 15.45 7.79
N PHE A 333 -37.73 16.32 6.89
CA PHE A 333 -37.55 17.77 6.96
C PHE A 333 -38.51 18.47 7.92
N ILE A 334 -39.21 17.75 8.82
CA ILE A 334 -40.07 18.41 9.82
C ILE A 334 -39.32 19.43 10.69
N PHE A 335 -38.00 19.26 10.86
CA PHE A 335 -37.17 20.17 11.65
C PHE A 335 -36.93 21.51 10.94
N PHE A 336 -36.77 21.48 9.61
CA PHE A 336 -36.51 22.64 8.75
C PHE A 336 -37.21 22.47 7.39
N PRO A 337 -38.55 22.56 7.33
CA PRO A 337 -39.30 22.25 6.10
C PRO A 337 -38.90 23.11 4.90
N GLU A 338 -38.49 24.34 5.16
CA GLU A 338 -38.03 25.32 4.17
C GLU A 338 -36.78 24.87 3.40
N ASN A 339 -35.97 23.98 3.98
CA ASN A 339 -34.72 23.55 3.38
C ASN A 339 -34.90 22.50 2.27
N TYR A 340 -36.06 21.83 2.17
CA TYR A 340 -36.23 20.67 1.27
C TYR A 340 -36.03 21.00 -0.21
N SER A 341 -36.57 22.14 -0.67
CA SER A 341 -36.50 22.55 -2.08
C SER A 341 -35.08 22.92 -2.53
N VAL A 342 -34.28 23.48 -1.62
CA VAL A 342 -32.90 23.96 -1.85
C VAL A 342 -31.83 23.05 -1.24
N ARG A 343 -32.21 21.86 -0.77
CA ARG A 343 -31.38 20.99 0.10
C ARG A 343 -29.96 20.68 -0.38
N HIS A 344 -29.73 20.58 -1.70
CA HIS A 344 -28.39 20.33 -2.24
C HIS A 344 -27.51 21.58 -2.12
N GLU A 345 -28.02 22.74 -2.51
CA GLU A 345 -27.33 24.03 -2.39
C GLU A 345 -27.10 24.37 -0.92
N HIS A 346 -28.11 24.14 -0.08
CA HIS A 346 -28.03 24.37 1.36
C HIS A 346 -26.96 23.49 2.03
N MET A 347 -26.90 22.19 1.70
CA MET A 347 -25.86 21.29 2.19
C MET A 347 -24.44 21.80 1.83
N MET A 348 -24.23 22.28 0.60
CA MET A 348 -22.92 22.78 0.18
C MET A 348 -22.51 24.05 0.92
N LEU A 349 -23.46 24.97 1.18
CA LEU A 349 -23.23 26.15 2.00
C LEU A 349 -22.86 25.77 3.44
N GLN A 350 -23.64 24.87 4.06
CA GLN A 350 -23.38 24.41 5.42
C GLN A 350 -22.04 23.68 5.55
N LEU A 351 -21.63 22.92 4.54
CA LEU A 351 -20.31 22.26 4.54
C LEU A 351 -19.17 23.27 4.60
N ASP A 352 -19.24 24.37 3.84
CA ASP A 352 -18.24 25.45 3.90
C ASP A 352 -18.22 26.10 5.29
N GLU A 353 -19.39 26.42 5.84
CA GLU A 353 -19.52 26.98 7.19
C GLU A 353 -18.93 26.05 8.25
N VAL A 354 -19.22 24.75 8.19
CA VAL A 354 -18.68 23.74 9.11
C VAL A 354 -17.17 23.65 8.98
N ARG A 355 -16.60 23.61 7.77
CA ARG A 355 -15.14 23.59 7.56
C ARG A 355 -14.47 24.83 8.15
N ARG A 356 -15.02 26.01 7.91
CA ARG A 356 -14.49 27.27 8.44
C ARG A 356 -14.53 27.30 9.97
N LEU A 357 -15.65 26.89 10.57
CA LEU A 357 -15.77 26.77 12.02
C LEU A 357 -14.78 25.75 12.60
N TRP A 358 -14.62 24.59 11.94
CA TRP A 358 -13.67 23.54 12.33
C TRP A 358 -12.22 24.02 12.34
N GLU A 359 -11.83 24.80 11.32
CA GLU A 359 -10.50 25.42 11.21
C GLU A 359 -10.30 26.61 12.16
N GLY A 360 -11.28 26.90 13.03
CA GLY A 360 -11.21 27.93 14.07
C GLY A 360 -11.54 29.34 13.59
N GLN A 361 -12.08 29.50 12.37
CA GLN A 361 -12.56 30.78 11.88
C GLN A 361 -13.89 31.15 12.57
N LYS A 362 -14.22 32.44 12.51
CA LYS A 362 -15.55 32.92 12.90
C LYS A 362 -16.49 32.93 11.70
N VAL A 363 -17.72 32.46 11.90
CA VAL A 363 -18.80 32.51 10.92
C VAL A 363 -19.95 33.37 11.46
N THR A 364 -20.63 34.10 10.58
CA THR A 364 -21.73 34.99 10.96
C THR A 364 -23.07 34.27 10.88
N PHE A 365 -23.84 34.28 11.96
CA PHE A 365 -25.24 33.79 11.99
C PHE A 365 -26.18 34.83 12.59
N LYS A 366 -27.49 34.61 12.41
CA LYS A 366 -28.54 35.40 13.04
C LYS A 366 -28.81 34.89 14.46
N ASN A 367 -28.84 35.78 15.45
CA ASN A 367 -29.27 35.44 16.81
C ASN A 367 -30.81 35.48 16.95
N GLY A 368 -31.33 35.19 18.15
CA GLY A 368 -32.77 35.20 18.42
C GLY A 368 -33.47 36.56 18.27
N LEU A 369 -32.73 37.66 18.08
CA LEU A 369 -33.26 38.99 17.77
C LEU A 369 -33.11 39.36 16.28
N GLY A 370 -32.57 38.47 15.44
CA GLY A 370 -32.31 38.72 14.02
C GLY A 370 -31.05 39.54 13.74
N ASN A 371 -30.19 39.78 14.73
CA ASN A 371 -28.92 40.48 14.55
C ASN A 371 -27.81 39.53 14.09
N ASP A 372 -26.90 40.02 13.24
CA ASP A 372 -25.70 39.28 12.85
C ASP A 372 -24.70 39.21 14.00
N ILE A 373 -24.27 37.99 14.33
CA ILE A 373 -23.25 37.72 15.32
C ILE A 373 -22.16 36.82 14.73
N GLN A 374 -20.90 37.09 15.07
CA GLN A 374 -19.79 36.22 14.70
C GLN A 374 -19.53 35.19 15.80
N VAL A 375 -19.61 33.91 15.45
CA VAL A 375 -19.40 32.80 16.40
C VAL A 375 -18.22 31.95 15.98
N ALA A 376 -17.54 31.37 16.97
CA ALA A 376 -16.61 30.26 16.81
C ALA A 376 -17.13 29.10 17.65
N ILE A 377 -16.77 27.86 17.30
CA ILE A 377 -17.21 26.67 18.02
C ILE A 377 -16.34 26.37 19.23
N TYR A 378 -16.94 25.72 20.21
CA TYR A 378 -16.24 25.10 21.35
C TYR A 378 -16.85 23.72 21.64
N PRO A 379 -16.05 22.70 22.02
CA PRO A 379 -14.58 22.73 22.09
C PRO A 379 -13.95 22.90 20.70
N LYS A 380 -12.66 23.23 20.66
CA LYS A 380 -11.90 23.18 19.40
C LYS A 380 -11.61 21.72 19.06
N PRO A 381 -11.69 21.31 17.79
CA PRO A 381 -11.39 19.94 17.39
C PRO A 381 -9.90 19.63 17.58
N VAL A 382 -9.57 18.35 17.72
CA VAL A 382 -8.20 17.83 17.77
C VAL A 382 -7.58 17.86 16.38
N GLN A 383 -8.34 17.41 15.37
CA GLN A 383 -7.91 17.44 13.97
C GLN A 383 -7.94 18.86 13.41
N LYS A 384 -6.85 19.29 12.77
CA LYS A 384 -6.75 20.62 12.12
C LYS A 384 -7.76 20.82 10.99
N LYS A 385 -8.06 19.75 10.25
CA LYS A 385 -9.02 19.74 9.15
C LYS A 385 -9.98 18.58 9.37
N LEU A 386 -11.26 18.82 9.12
CA LEU A 386 -12.29 17.77 9.17
C LEU A 386 -12.14 16.84 7.95
N PRO A 387 -12.00 15.52 8.14
CA PRO A 387 -12.17 14.57 7.06
C PRO A 387 -13.63 14.54 6.60
N VAL A 388 -13.88 14.88 5.33
CA VAL A 388 -15.21 15.06 4.76
C VAL A 388 -15.45 14.13 3.59
N TRP A 389 -16.60 13.45 3.61
CA TRP A 389 -17.17 12.72 2.49
C TRP A 389 -18.44 13.42 2.00
N ILE A 390 -18.74 13.29 0.71
CA ILE A 390 -20.06 13.59 0.14
C ILE A 390 -20.74 12.28 -0.22
N THR A 391 -21.99 12.13 0.20
CA THR A 391 -22.81 10.99 -0.22
C THR A 391 -23.34 11.21 -1.62
N VAL A 392 -22.93 10.36 -2.55
CA VAL A 392 -23.22 10.48 -3.97
C VAL A 392 -23.80 9.17 -4.51
N ALA A 393 -24.68 9.26 -5.52
CA ALA A 393 -25.25 8.06 -6.15
C ALA A 393 -25.71 8.31 -7.59
N GLY A 394 -26.63 9.26 -7.77
CA GLY A 394 -27.35 9.42 -9.04
C GLY A 394 -26.57 10.20 -10.11
N LYS A 395 -26.36 11.50 -9.83
CA LYS A 395 -25.90 12.49 -10.81
C LYS A 395 -24.38 12.60 -10.83
N VAL A 396 -23.79 12.58 -12.02
CA VAL A 396 -22.33 12.76 -12.21
C VAL A 396 -21.88 14.13 -11.71
N GLU A 397 -22.75 15.13 -11.77
CA GLU A 397 -22.47 16.49 -11.29
C GLU A 397 -22.11 16.50 -9.80
N THR A 398 -22.74 15.66 -8.97
CA THR A 398 -22.43 15.59 -7.54
C THR A 398 -21.06 14.96 -7.26
N PHE A 399 -20.61 14.03 -8.12
CA PHE A 399 -19.24 13.49 -8.07
C PHE A 399 -18.21 14.57 -8.45
N ILE A 400 -18.51 15.34 -9.50
CA ILE A 400 -17.67 16.46 -9.93
C ILE A 400 -17.59 17.52 -8.83
N ASP A 401 -18.72 17.88 -8.21
CA ASP A 401 -18.79 18.90 -7.15
C ASP A 401 -18.02 18.47 -5.90
N ALA A 402 -18.04 17.18 -5.53
CA ALA A 402 -17.18 16.66 -4.46
C ALA A 402 -15.68 16.84 -4.79
N GLY A 403 -15.29 16.58 -6.04
CA GLY A 403 -13.92 16.79 -6.51
C GLY A 403 -13.48 18.27 -6.51
N LYS A 404 -14.40 19.21 -6.80
CA LYS A 404 -14.10 20.65 -6.76
C LYS A 404 -13.66 21.14 -5.39
N ILE A 405 -14.19 20.51 -4.34
CA ILE A 405 -13.95 20.91 -2.94
C ILE A 405 -12.97 19.98 -2.21
N GLY A 406 -12.34 19.05 -2.92
CA GLY A 406 -11.39 18.09 -2.33
C GLY A 406 -12.01 17.16 -1.29
N ALA A 407 -13.31 16.87 -1.39
CA ALA A 407 -13.99 15.94 -0.48
C ALA A 407 -13.85 14.50 -0.98
N ASN A 408 -13.84 13.55 -0.05
CA ASN A 408 -14.00 12.13 -0.36
C ASN A 408 -15.44 11.83 -0.82
N ILE A 409 -15.68 10.64 -1.36
CA ILE A 409 -17.04 10.23 -1.78
C ILE A 409 -17.48 8.92 -1.13
N LEU A 410 -18.73 8.90 -0.66
CA LEU A 410 -19.42 7.70 -0.19
C LEU A 410 -20.53 7.38 -1.20
N THR A 411 -20.49 6.20 -1.80
CA THR A 411 -21.47 5.73 -2.80
C THR A 411 -21.91 4.30 -2.48
N HIS A 412 -22.74 3.69 -3.33
CA HIS A 412 -23.30 2.35 -3.10
C HIS A 412 -23.60 1.60 -4.40
N LEU A 413 -23.69 0.27 -4.36
CA LEU A 413 -24.08 -0.56 -5.52
C LEU A 413 -25.59 -0.84 -5.61
N LEU A 414 -26.43 -0.21 -4.78
CA LEU A 414 -27.85 -0.52 -4.69
C LEU A 414 -28.56 -0.56 -6.05
N TRP A 415 -28.45 0.46 -6.91
CA TRP A 415 -29.17 0.55 -8.20
C TRP A 415 -28.32 1.12 -9.34
N GLN A 416 -27.02 1.25 -9.10
CA GLN A 416 -26.11 1.84 -10.08
C GLN A 416 -25.67 0.78 -11.08
N ASN A 417 -25.59 1.17 -12.35
CA ASN A 417 -24.84 0.42 -13.33
C ASN A 417 -23.35 0.60 -13.03
N THR A 418 -22.61 -0.50 -13.01
CA THR A 418 -21.18 -0.51 -12.73
C THR A 418 -20.38 0.31 -13.75
N ASP A 419 -20.76 0.29 -15.03
CA ASP A 419 -20.09 1.08 -16.07
C ASP A 419 -20.27 2.58 -15.81
N GLU A 420 -21.48 3.01 -15.44
CA GLU A 420 -21.74 4.40 -15.04
C GLU A 420 -20.96 4.80 -13.79
N LEU A 421 -20.77 3.87 -12.84
CA LEU A 421 -20.00 4.15 -11.62
C LEU A 421 -18.53 4.42 -11.96
N ILE A 422 -17.93 3.67 -12.89
CA ILE A 422 -16.56 3.90 -13.37
C ILE A 422 -16.45 5.30 -13.96
N GLU A 423 -17.39 5.69 -14.84
CA GLU A 423 -17.39 7.03 -15.45
C GLU A 423 -17.53 8.14 -14.40
N LYS A 424 -18.41 7.95 -13.41
CA LYS A 424 -18.61 8.89 -12.30
C LYS A 424 -17.37 9.04 -11.41
N ILE A 425 -16.69 7.93 -11.08
CA ILE A 425 -15.44 7.96 -10.32
C ILE A 425 -14.35 8.65 -11.14
N ALA A 426 -14.21 8.34 -12.42
CA ALA A 426 -13.25 9.01 -13.30
C ALA A 426 -13.51 10.53 -13.38
N ALA A 427 -14.77 10.95 -13.47
CA ALA A 427 -15.15 12.37 -13.45
C ALA A 427 -14.78 13.06 -12.12
N TYR A 428 -14.99 12.37 -10.99
CA TYR A 428 -14.55 12.84 -9.67
C TYR A 428 -13.03 13.01 -9.58
N ARG A 429 -12.25 11.99 -9.98
CA ARG A 429 -10.78 12.04 -9.98
C ARG A 429 -10.23 13.15 -10.87
N LYS A 430 -10.84 13.35 -12.03
CA LYS A 430 -10.52 14.45 -12.94
C LYS A 430 -10.81 15.80 -12.28
N SER A 431 -11.97 15.95 -11.65
CA SER A 431 -12.36 17.17 -10.94
C SER A 431 -11.39 17.52 -9.80
N LEU A 432 -10.93 16.53 -9.02
CA LEU A 432 -9.87 16.73 -8.01
C LEU A 432 -8.62 17.35 -8.65
N LYS A 433 -8.13 16.75 -9.73
CA LYS A 433 -6.93 17.22 -10.45
C LYS A 433 -7.09 18.66 -10.94
N GLU A 434 -8.22 18.97 -11.57
CA GLU A 434 -8.51 20.29 -12.14
C GLU A 434 -8.60 21.38 -11.07
N ASN A 435 -8.92 21.02 -9.83
CA ASN A 435 -9.03 21.94 -8.70
C ASN A 435 -7.81 21.90 -7.76
N GLY A 436 -6.69 21.32 -8.20
CA GLY A 436 -5.40 21.37 -7.48
C GLY A 436 -5.24 20.36 -6.35
N PHE A 437 -6.12 19.36 -6.26
CA PHE A 437 -5.97 18.24 -5.33
C PHE A 437 -5.26 17.06 -5.99
N ASP A 438 -4.48 16.29 -5.23
CA ASP A 438 -3.95 15.02 -5.71
C ASP A 438 -5.11 14.04 -5.94
N PRO A 439 -5.32 13.51 -7.17
CA PRO A 439 -6.38 12.54 -7.45
C PRO A 439 -6.33 11.30 -6.57
N ARG A 440 -5.15 10.89 -6.09
CA ARG A 440 -4.96 9.73 -5.20
C ARG A 440 -5.26 10.04 -3.72
N SER A 441 -5.38 11.31 -3.36
CA SER A 441 -5.69 11.72 -1.97
C SER A 441 -7.18 11.60 -1.64
N GLY A 442 -8.05 11.66 -2.65
CA GLY A 442 -9.48 11.43 -2.47
C GLY A 442 -9.77 9.97 -2.17
N ILE A 443 -10.69 9.69 -1.24
CA ILE A 443 -11.11 8.32 -0.91
C ILE A 443 -12.46 8.04 -1.54
N VAL A 444 -12.57 6.93 -2.27
CA VAL A 444 -13.83 6.41 -2.80
C VAL A 444 -14.30 5.24 -1.93
N SER A 445 -15.35 5.45 -1.14
CA SER A 445 -15.95 4.46 -0.26
C SER A 445 -17.25 3.91 -0.87
N VAL A 446 -17.35 2.59 -1.04
CA VAL A 446 -18.55 1.92 -1.57
C VAL A 446 -19.23 1.12 -0.46
N MET A 447 -20.46 1.48 -0.13
CA MET A 447 -21.30 0.69 0.75
C MET A 447 -21.86 -0.54 0.03
N ALA A 448 -21.72 -1.71 0.66
CA ALA A 448 -22.24 -2.98 0.16
C ALA A 448 -22.75 -3.88 1.29
N HIS A 449 -23.90 -4.54 1.08
CA HIS A 449 -24.42 -5.58 1.98
C HIS A 449 -23.41 -6.71 2.10
N THR A 450 -23.06 -7.11 3.32
CA THR A 450 -21.92 -7.99 3.56
C THR A 450 -22.23 -9.09 4.55
N TYR A 451 -21.98 -10.34 4.15
CA TYR A 451 -21.99 -11.52 5.02
C TYR A 451 -21.22 -12.64 4.35
N LEU A 452 -20.23 -13.19 5.06
CA LEU A 452 -19.37 -14.25 4.57
C LEU A 452 -19.53 -15.54 5.39
N GLY A 453 -19.26 -16.68 4.76
CA GLY A 453 -19.24 -17.99 5.40
C GLY A 453 -18.43 -19.02 4.60
N GLU A 454 -18.36 -20.25 5.10
CA GLU A 454 -17.55 -21.32 4.48
C GLU A 454 -18.13 -21.81 3.15
N ASP A 455 -19.45 -21.85 3.04
CA ASP A 455 -20.17 -22.41 1.90
C ASP A 455 -21.16 -21.41 1.30
N ASN A 456 -21.16 -21.30 -0.04
CA ASN A 456 -21.95 -20.30 -0.75
C ASN A 456 -23.45 -20.56 -0.64
N GLU A 457 -23.90 -21.82 -0.72
CA GLU A 457 -25.33 -22.15 -0.63
C GLU A 457 -25.84 -21.94 0.80
N THR A 458 -25.07 -22.33 1.81
CA THR A 458 -25.39 -22.07 3.22
C THR A 458 -25.51 -20.57 3.50
N VAL A 459 -24.58 -19.76 2.95
CA VAL A 459 -24.66 -18.30 3.05
C VAL A 459 -25.90 -17.78 2.33
N LYS A 460 -26.20 -18.28 1.13
CA LYS A 460 -27.38 -17.90 0.33
C LYS A 460 -28.67 -18.13 1.10
N GLU A 461 -28.86 -19.32 1.66
CA GLU A 461 -30.03 -19.68 2.45
C GLU A 461 -30.17 -18.76 3.68
N LYS A 462 -29.08 -18.54 4.41
CA LYS A 462 -29.08 -17.74 5.65
C LYS A 462 -29.43 -16.27 5.40
N VAL A 463 -28.87 -15.65 4.36
CA VAL A 463 -29.08 -14.21 4.11
C VAL A 463 -30.37 -13.90 3.35
N ARG A 464 -30.99 -14.92 2.72
CA ARG A 464 -32.14 -14.75 1.83
C ARG A 464 -33.31 -14.03 2.46
N GLN A 465 -33.90 -14.58 3.52
CA GLN A 465 -35.08 -13.96 4.12
C GLN A 465 -34.77 -12.62 4.81
N PRO A 466 -33.67 -12.48 5.59
CA PRO A 466 -33.27 -11.20 6.17
C PRO A 466 -33.11 -10.09 5.12
N LEU A 467 -32.36 -10.35 4.04
CA LEU A 467 -32.15 -9.36 2.99
C LEU A 467 -33.44 -9.04 2.23
N LYS A 468 -34.31 -10.04 1.99
CA LYS A 468 -35.63 -9.80 1.40
C LYS A 468 -36.49 -8.89 2.28
N ASN A 469 -36.53 -9.12 3.60
CA ASN A 469 -37.27 -8.28 4.54
C ASN A 469 -36.71 -6.85 4.57
N TYR A 470 -35.39 -6.72 4.59
CA TYR A 470 -34.69 -5.43 4.49
C TYR A 470 -35.09 -4.67 3.21
N ILE A 471 -35.10 -5.35 2.07
CA ILE A 471 -35.49 -4.74 0.79
C ILE A 471 -36.96 -4.31 0.80
N ARG A 472 -37.87 -5.14 1.36
CA ARG A 472 -39.30 -4.83 1.47
C ARG A 472 -39.59 -3.60 2.32
N SER A 473 -38.87 -3.46 3.43
CA SER A 473 -39.04 -2.34 4.35
C SER A 473 -38.52 -1.01 3.79
N SER A 474 -37.84 -1.02 2.64
CA SER A 474 -37.37 0.19 1.97
C SER A 474 -38.13 0.46 0.67
N THR A 475 -39.12 1.35 0.75
CA THR A 475 -39.93 1.83 -0.38
C THR A 475 -39.06 2.36 -1.53
N GLN A 476 -37.90 2.95 -1.23
CA GLN A 476 -36.94 3.40 -2.23
C GLN A 476 -36.22 2.28 -2.95
N LEU A 477 -35.80 1.23 -2.23
CA LEU A 477 -35.16 0.08 -2.85
C LEU A 477 -36.14 -0.52 -3.88
N ILE A 478 -37.40 -0.64 -3.51
CA ILE A 478 -38.46 -1.12 -4.40
C ILE A 478 -38.68 -0.18 -5.59
N GLN A 479 -38.82 1.12 -5.38
CA GLN A 479 -39.04 2.08 -6.46
C GLN A 479 -37.86 2.19 -7.44
N ALA A 480 -36.63 2.08 -6.93
CA ALA A 480 -35.44 2.14 -7.75
C ALA A 480 -35.27 0.86 -8.62
N MET A 481 -35.65 -0.31 -8.10
CA MET A 481 -35.73 -1.56 -8.88
C MET A 481 -36.68 -1.47 -10.06
N VAL A 482 -37.88 -0.93 -9.82
CA VAL A 482 -38.89 -0.76 -10.87
C VAL A 482 -38.37 0.17 -11.98
N LYS A 483 -37.46 1.09 -11.65
CA LYS A 483 -36.84 1.99 -12.64
C LYS A 483 -35.63 1.38 -13.35
N SER A 484 -34.85 0.51 -12.70
CA SER A 484 -33.58 -0.02 -13.22
C SER A 484 -33.70 -1.37 -13.93
N ASN A 485 -34.88 -2.00 -13.96
CA ASN A 485 -35.07 -3.32 -14.57
C ASN A 485 -35.90 -3.21 -15.86
N ASP A 486 -35.33 -3.59 -17.01
CA ASP A 486 -36.05 -3.62 -18.30
C ASP A 486 -37.23 -4.60 -18.30
N GLN A 487 -37.18 -5.66 -17.48
CA GLN A 487 -38.34 -6.54 -17.30
C GLN A 487 -39.46 -5.88 -16.49
N ALA A 488 -39.16 -4.91 -15.62
CA ALA A 488 -40.19 -4.08 -14.98
C ALA A 488 -40.85 -3.10 -15.98
N ILE A 489 -40.21 -2.82 -17.13
CA ILE A 489 -40.81 -2.05 -18.23
C ILE A 489 -41.93 -2.86 -18.90
N ALA A 490 -41.86 -4.20 -18.95
CA ALA A 490 -42.98 -5.04 -19.40
C ALA A 490 -44.22 -4.91 -18.49
N PHE A 491 -44.04 -4.46 -17.24
CA PHE A 491 -45.14 -4.13 -16.32
C PHE A 491 -45.61 -2.66 -16.44
N LYS A 492 -44.84 -1.77 -17.08
CA LYS A 492 -45.32 -0.41 -17.45
C LYS A 492 -46.40 -0.45 -18.54
N ASP A 493 -46.33 -1.41 -19.45
CA ASP A 493 -47.33 -1.59 -20.52
C ASP A 493 -48.70 -2.08 -20.03
N LYS A 494 -48.79 -2.56 -18.78
CA LYS A 494 -50.05 -2.93 -18.12
C LYS A 494 -50.65 -1.83 -17.24
N GLY A 495 -50.43 -0.56 -17.59
CA GLY A 495 -51.30 0.55 -17.20
C GLY A 495 -51.23 1.00 -15.73
N ARG A 496 -50.82 2.27 -15.55
CA ARG A 496 -50.96 3.10 -14.32
C ARG A 496 -50.19 2.65 -13.08
N TYR A 497 -48.97 3.16 -12.93
CA TYR A 497 -48.49 3.62 -11.61
C TYR A 497 -48.00 5.07 -11.72
N GLY A 498 -48.99 5.96 -11.77
CA GLY A 498 -48.82 7.40 -11.54
C GLY A 498 -49.50 7.77 -10.23
N SER A 499 -48.77 8.53 -9.41
CA SER A 499 -49.18 9.21 -8.17
C SER A 499 -49.20 8.42 -6.84
N VAL A 500 -48.29 8.86 -5.96
CA VAL A 500 -48.44 9.26 -4.54
C VAL A 500 -49.09 8.31 -3.51
N ASN A 501 -49.88 7.27 -3.81
CA ASN A 501 -50.43 6.37 -2.77
C ASN A 501 -50.73 4.92 -3.25
N GLY A 502 -49.98 4.38 -4.21
CA GLY A 502 -50.24 3.04 -4.77
C GLY A 502 -49.46 1.93 -4.07
N GLU A 503 -50.12 1.13 -3.23
CA GLU A 503 -49.57 -0.11 -2.68
C GLU A 503 -49.24 -1.09 -3.81
N ILE A 504 -48.04 -1.66 -3.78
CA ILE A 504 -47.60 -2.69 -4.72
C ILE A 504 -48.27 -4.00 -4.29
N PRO A 505 -48.99 -4.72 -5.18
CA PRO A 505 -49.63 -5.99 -4.82
C PRO A 505 -48.62 -6.99 -4.23
N GLU A 506 -48.98 -7.69 -3.15
CA GLU A 506 -48.06 -8.53 -2.38
C GLU A 506 -47.30 -9.57 -3.25
N HIS A 507 -47.98 -10.20 -4.20
CA HIS A 507 -47.35 -11.16 -5.12
C HIS A 507 -46.26 -10.53 -6.01
N LEU A 508 -46.46 -9.28 -6.45
CA LEU A 508 -45.47 -8.56 -7.25
C LEU A 508 -44.31 -8.08 -6.37
N LEU A 509 -44.60 -7.70 -5.13
CA LEU A 509 -43.58 -7.38 -4.14
C LEU A 509 -42.70 -8.60 -3.84
N ASP A 510 -43.29 -9.79 -3.70
CA ASP A 510 -42.57 -11.06 -3.53
C ASP A 510 -41.58 -11.34 -4.68
N GLU A 511 -42.06 -11.23 -5.94
CA GLU A 511 -41.22 -11.41 -7.14
C GLU A 511 -40.11 -10.37 -7.24
N LEU A 512 -40.44 -9.08 -7.05
CA LEU A 512 -39.44 -7.99 -7.11
C LEU A 512 -38.37 -8.16 -6.05
N THR A 513 -38.77 -8.54 -4.82
CA THR A 513 -37.81 -8.78 -3.73
C THR A 513 -36.91 -9.97 -4.02
N GLU A 514 -37.44 -11.01 -4.70
CA GLU A 514 -36.63 -12.15 -5.12
C GLU A 514 -35.59 -11.78 -6.18
N ILE A 515 -35.98 -11.00 -7.20
CA ILE A 515 -35.06 -10.48 -8.22
C ILE A 515 -33.98 -9.62 -7.56
N ALA A 516 -34.38 -8.76 -6.62
CA ALA A 516 -33.48 -7.93 -5.83
C ALA A 516 -32.42 -8.76 -5.11
N PHE A 517 -32.90 -9.79 -4.39
CA PHE A 517 -32.06 -10.69 -3.63
C PHE A 517 -31.01 -11.34 -4.55
N GLN A 518 -31.43 -11.91 -5.69
CA GLN A 518 -30.48 -12.53 -6.62
C GLN A 518 -29.42 -11.53 -7.11
N ARG A 519 -29.83 -10.30 -7.45
CA ARG A 519 -28.89 -9.26 -7.87
C ARG A 519 -27.90 -8.88 -6.76
N PHE A 520 -28.36 -8.69 -5.53
CA PHE A 520 -27.46 -8.41 -4.41
C PHE A 520 -26.53 -9.58 -4.11
N PHE A 521 -27.04 -10.80 -4.13
CA PHE A 521 -26.26 -11.98 -3.84
C PHE A 521 -25.19 -12.27 -4.89
N GLU A 522 -25.49 -12.05 -6.18
CA GLU A 522 -24.56 -12.39 -7.26
C GLU A 522 -23.69 -11.22 -7.75
N HIS A 523 -24.17 -9.97 -7.63
CA HIS A 523 -23.57 -8.85 -8.38
C HIS A 523 -23.36 -7.55 -7.59
N ALA A 524 -24.12 -7.28 -6.53
CA ALA A 524 -24.13 -5.97 -5.88
C ALA A 524 -23.83 -6.00 -4.36
N GLY A 525 -23.52 -7.18 -3.81
CA GLY A 525 -23.19 -7.38 -2.40
C GLY A 525 -21.89 -8.18 -2.23
N LEU A 526 -21.36 -8.14 -1.02
CA LEU A 526 -20.24 -8.94 -0.54
C LEU A 526 -20.79 -10.16 0.21
N LEU A 527 -21.50 -11.02 -0.52
CA LEU A 527 -22.26 -12.15 0.01
C LEU A 527 -21.72 -13.47 -0.57
N GLY A 528 -21.30 -14.40 0.30
CA GLY A 528 -20.84 -15.74 -0.11
C GLY A 528 -19.56 -16.18 0.59
N THR A 529 -18.72 -16.93 -0.11
CA THR A 529 -17.42 -17.38 0.40
C THR A 529 -16.36 -16.28 0.27
N ILE A 530 -15.23 -16.44 0.98
CA ILE A 530 -14.07 -15.55 0.87
C ILE A 530 -13.65 -15.38 -0.60
N GLU A 531 -13.53 -16.47 -1.37
CA GLU A 531 -13.11 -16.40 -2.78
C GLU A 531 -14.10 -15.64 -3.66
N LYS A 532 -15.40 -15.87 -3.50
CA LYS A 532 -16.44 -15.12 -4.25
C LYS A 532 -16.37 -13.62 -3.92
N VAL A 533 -16.24 -13.27 -2.65
CA VAL A 533 -16.16 -11.87 -2.24
C VAL A 533 -14.83 -11.24 -2.68
N LYS A 534 -13.72 -11.99 -2.66
CA LYS A 534 -12.41 -11.55 -3.17
C LYS A 534 -12.48 -11.14 -4.63
N GLU A 535 -13.19 -11.88 -5.48
CA GLU A 535 -13.44 -11.48 -6.87
C GLU A 535 -14.22 -10.16 -6.97
N MET A 536 -15.20 -9.95 -6.09
CA MET A 536 -15.95 -8.68 -6.05
C MET A 536 -15.05 -7.51 -5.59
N ILE A 537 -14.20 -7.72 -4.59
CA ILE A 537 -13.21 -6.70 -4.17
C ILE A 537 -12.25 -6.36 -5.31
N ARG A 538 -11.77 -7.36 -6.06
CA ARG A 538 -10.93 -7.13 -7.26
C ARG A 538 -11.64 -6.26 -8.30
N LYS A 539 -12.92 -6.55 -8.58
CA LYS A 539 -13.74 -5.72 -9.47
C LYS A 539 -13.91 -4.29 -8.96
N LEU A 540 -14.27 -4.12 -7.68
CA LEU A 540 -14.39 -2.80 -7.09
C LEU A 540 -13.08 -2.01 -7.18
N LYS A 541 -11.94 -2.65 -6.93
CA LYS A 541 -10.65 -1.97 -7.03
C LYS A 541 -10.31 -1.58 -8.48
N SER A 542 -10.67 -2.38 -9.48
CA SER A 542 -10.49 -1.99 -10.89
C SER A 542 -11.36 -0.78 -11.29
N TYR A 543 -12.37 -0.44 -10.49
CA TYR A 543 -13.16 0.80 -10.61
C TYR A 543 -12.56 1.97 -9.82
N ASP A 544 -11.32 1.83 -9.31
CA ASP A 544 -10.61 2.84 -8.52
C ASP A 544 -11.29 3.16 -7.18
N VAL A 545 -11.89 2.13 -6.56
CA VAL A 545 -12.44 2.17 -5.20
C VAL A 545 -11.33 1.97 -4.16
N ASP A 546 -11.37 2.75 -3.09
CA ASP A 546 -10.36 2.72 -2.03
C ASP A 546 -10.84 2.03 -0.75
N GLU A 547 -12.16 1.97 -0.54
CA GLU A 547 -12.75 1.40 0.66
C GLU A 547 -14.09 0.72 0.37
N VAL A 548 -14.30 -0.43 0.99
CA VAL A 548 -15.63 -1.04 1.12
C VAL A 548 -16.20 -0.79 2.52
N ALA A 549 -17.41 -0.22 2.56
CA ALA A 549 -18.16 -0.01 3.79
C ALA A 549 -19.21 -1.12 3.93
N CYS A 550 -18.86 -2.15 4.70
CA CYS A 550 -19.60 -3.39 4.83
C CYS A 550 -20.86 -3.20 5.67
N LEU A 551 -22.03 -3.13 5.03
CA LEU A 551 -23.32 -3.06 5.70
C LEU A 551 -23.68 -4.45 6.24
N THR A 552 -23.68 -4.60 7.56
CA THR A 552 -23.80 -5.91 8.24
C THR A 552 -25.12 -6.13 8.97
N ASP A 553 -25.84 -5.07 9.34
CA ASP A 553 -27.04 -5.13 10.17
C ASP A 553 -28.37 -5.07 9.38
N PHE A 554 -28.44 -5.84 8.28
CA PHE A 554 -29.62 -5.93 7.40
C PHE A 554 -30.61 -7.05 7.75
N GLY A 555 -30.58 -7.59 8.97
CA GLY A 555 -31.62 -8.50 9.48
C GLY A 555 -31.12 -9.79 10.10
N LEU A 556 -29.81 -10.03 10.08
CA LEU A 556 -29.20 -11.22 10.67
C LEU A 556 -29.10 -11.12 12.19
N GLY A 557 -29.11 -12.28 12.85
CA GLY A 557 -28.91 -12.38 14.29
C GLY A 557 -27.48 -11.98 14.69
N ARG A 558 -27.32 -11.47 15.92
CA ARG A 558 -26.03 -10.99 16.43
C ARG A 558 -24.91 -12.02 16.36
N GLN A 559 -25.19 -13.28 16.70
CA GLN A 559 -24.19 -14.35 16.64
C GLN A 559 -23.75 -14.65 15.21
N ASP A 560 -24.70 -14.67 14.26
CA ASP A 560 -24.38 -14.85 12.84
C ASP A 560 -23.52 -13.70 12.33
N ILE A 561 -23.85 -12.44 12.67
CA ILE A 561 -23.06 -11.28 12.23
C ILE A 561 -21.62 -11.38 12.77
N LEU A 562 -21.44 -11.68 14.06
CA LEU A 562 -20.10 -11.85 14.65
C LEU A 562 -19.32 -12.99 14.01
N GLN A 563 -19.99 -14.10 13.65
CA GLN A 563 -19.36 -15.18 12.88
C GLN A 563 -19.00 -14.73 11.47
N GLY A 564 -19.88 -14.01 10.76
CA GLY A 564 -19.58 -13.46 9.45
C GLY A 564 -18.38 -12.51 9.47
N LEU A 565 -18.19 -11.77 10.56
CA LEU A 565 -17.05 -10.88 10.76
C LEU A 565 -15.70 -11.62 10.89
N THR A 566 -15.68 -12.90 11.30
CA THR A 566 -14.43 -13.68 11.32
C THR A 566 -13.93 -13.93 9.91
N TYR A 567 -14.82 -14.35 9.00
CA TYR A 567 -14.49 -14.52 7.58
C TYR A 567 -14.20 -13.20 6.88
N LEU A 568 -14.93 -12.13 7.21
CA LEU A 568 -14.64 -10.80 6.68
C LEU A 568 -13.25 -10.30 7.12
N ASN A 569 -12.86 -10.55 8.37
CA ASN A 569 -11.53 -10.20 8.85
C ASN A 569 -10.44 -11.04 8.18
N GLU A 570 -10.68 -12.34 7.97
CA GLU A 570 -9.77 -13.19 7.20
C GLU A 570 -9.57 -12.60 5.79
N LEU A 571 -10.65 -12.28 5.08
CA LEU A 571 -10.58 -11.60 3.78
C LEU A 571 -9.82 -10.27 3.86
N ARG A 572 -10.14 -9.42 4.83
CA ARG A 572 -9.50 -8.11 5.05
C ARG A 572 -7.99 -8.25 5.24
N SER A 573 -7.54 -9.27 5.96
CA SER A 573 -6.12 -9.47 6.26
C SER A 573 -5.24 -9.66 5.01
N PHE A 574 -5.83 -10.10 3.89
CA PHE A 574 -5.13 -10.16 2.58
C PHE A 574 -4.87 -8.77 1.97
N TYR A 575 -5.55 -7.73 2.44
CA TYR A 575 -5.50 -6.36 1.90
C TYR A 575 -4.94 -5.34 2.90
N ASP A 576 -4.50 -5.79 4.08
CA ASP A 576 -4.02 -4.92 5.14
C ASP A 576 -2.73 -4.19 4.72
N LYS A 577 -2.61 -2.93 5.12
CA LYS A 577 -1.42 -2.12 4.86
C LYS A 577 -0.30 -2.43 5.85
N THR A 578 -0.58 -3.04 6.99
CA THR A 578 0.46 -3.41 7.97
C THR A 578 1.26 -4.63 7.57
N THR A 579 0.80 -5.42 6.59
CA THR A 579 1.60 -6.45 5.92
C THR A 579 2.51 -5.87 4.82
N ARG A 580 2.53 -4.54 4.60
CA ARG A 580 3.37 -3.85 3.59
C ARG A 580 4.89 -3.94 3.77
N ASN A 581 5.39 -4.50 4.88
CA ASN A 581 6.81 -4.82 5.00
C ASN A 581 7.18 -6.21 4.45
N SER A 582 6.28 -6.88 3.74
CA SER A 582 6.65 -8.05 2.95
C SER A 582 6.94 -7.64 1.52
N TYR A 583 8.22 -7.65 1.15
CA TYR A 583 8.62 -7.69 -0.25
C TYR A 583 8.51 -9.14 -0.69
N PRO A 584 7.46 -9.56 -1.43
CA PRO A 584 7.27 -10.96 -1.77
C PRO A 584 8.46 -11.44 -2.61
N VAL A 585 9.33 -12.25 -2.02
CA VAL A 585 10.49 -12.81 -2.70
C VAL A 585 9.99 -13.72 -3.81
N SER A 586 10.42 -13.47 -5.05
CA SER A 586 10.17 -14.38 -6.17
C SER A 586 11.41 -15.21 -6.49
N ILE A 587 12.60 -14.68 -6.21
CA ILE A 587 13.87 -15.34 -6.49
C ILE A 587 14.71 -15.36 -5.22
N VAL A 588 15.25 -16.52 -4.86
CA VAL A 588 16.20 -16.65 -3.75
C VAL A 588 17.56 -17.00 -4.31
N HIS A 589 18.61 -16.30 -3.91
CA HIS A 589 19.98 -16.73 -4.13
C HIS A 589 20.69 -16.96 -2.79
N CYS A 590 21.19 -18.17 -2.59
CA CYS A 590 21.84 -18.58 -1.35
C CYS A 590 22.93 -19.62 -1.60
N THR A 591 23.74 -19.89 -0.56
CA THR A 591 24.72 -20.99 -0.59
C THR A 591 24.00 -22.34 -0.42
N GLN A 592 24.64 -23.43 -0.87
CA GLN A 592 24.13 -24.79 -0.67
C GLN A 592 23.77 -25.06 0.80
N GLN A 593 24.64 -24.71 1.74
CA GLN A 593 24.39 -24.92 3.17
C GLN A 593 23.14 -24.15 3.66
N SER A 594 23.00 -22.89 3.25
CA SER A 594 21.84 -22.08 3.66
C SER A 594 20.52 -22.65 3.12
N LEU A 595 20.52 -23.21 1.91
CA LEU A 595 19.34 -23.88 1.37
C LEU A 595 19.00 -25.15 2.15
N LEU A 596 19.99 -25.95 2.53
CA LEU A 596 19.78 -27.18 3.30
C LEU A 596 19.23 -26.87 4.69
N ASP A 597 19.80 -25.88 5.37
CA ASP A 597 19.33 -25.41 6.68
C ASP A 597 17.88 -24.91 6.60
N ALA A 598 17.56 -24.11 5.58
CA ALA A 598 16.21 -23.61 5.37
C ALA A 598 15.21 -24.73 5.00
N ALA A 599 15.63 -25.72 4.20
CA ALA A 599 14.79 -26.85 3.84
C ALA A 599 14.54 -27.82 5.00
N ALA A 600 15.44 -27.87 5.98
CA ALA A 600 15.24 -28.61 7.23
C ALA A 600 14.27 -27.92 8.19
N ASN A 601 13.99 -26.62 8.00
CA ASN A 601 13.04 -25.86 8.81
C ASN A 601 11.58 -25.99 8.24
N PRO A 602 10.64 -26.57 9.01
CA PRO A 602 9.25 -26.71 8.56
C PRO A 602 8.56 -25.38 8.21
N GLU A 603 8.93 -24.28 8.89
CA GLU A 603 8.35 -22.95 8.66
C GLU A 603 8.76 -22.36 7.31
N LEU A 604 9.97 -22.71 6.83
CA LEU A 604 10.53 -22.21 5.58
C LEU A 604 10.27 -23.13 4.38
N THR A 605 9.89 -24.39 4.61
CA THR A 605 9.54 -25.33 3.52
C THR A 605 8.46 -24.77 2.59
N GLY A 606 7.44 -24.11 3.16
CA GLY A 606 6.38 -23.46 2.40
C GLY A 606 6.91 -22.30 1.55
N PHE A 607 7.82 -21.50 2.10
CA PHE A 607 8.46 -20.38 1.43
C PHE A 607 9.35 -20.83 0.26
N LEU A 608 10.20 -21.84 0.45
CA LEU A 608 11.09 -22.36 -0.60
C LEU A 608 10.27 -22.98 -1.74
N SER A 609 9.23 -23.74 -1.39
CA SER A 609 8.28 -24.30 -2.36
C SER A 609 7.50 -23.21 -3.10
N ALA A 610 7.50 -21.98 -2.58
CA ALA A 610 6.86 -20.79 -3.13
C ALA A 610 7.79 -19.93 -4.02
N GLN A 611 9.05 -20.30 -4.24
CA GLN A 611 9.91 -19.49 -5.10
C GLN A 611 9.65 -19.78 -6.58
N GLN A 612 9.80 -18.76 -7.43
CA GLN A 612 9.86 -18.97 -8.88
C GLN A 612 11.14 -19.69 -9.24
N GLN A 613 12.25 -19.26 -8.64
CA GLN A 613 13.57 -19.82 -8.87
C GLN A 613 14.41 -19.71 -7.59
N ILE A 614 15.19 -20.74 -7.30
CA ILE A 614 16.18 -20.75 -6.22
C ILE A 614 17.54 -20.93 -6.88
N ILE A 615 18.39 -19.93 -6.79
CA ILE A 615 19.76 -19.99 -7.27
C ILE A 615 20.63 -20.50 -6.11
N VAL A 616 21.45 -21.52 -6.40
CA VAL A 616 22.31 -22.17 -5.42
C VAL A 616 23.74 -22.24 -5.94
N GLU A 617 24.66 -21.74 -5.14
CA GLU A 617 26.09 -21.94 -5.33
C GLU A 617 26.51 -23.30 -4.74
N ALA A 618 26.90 -24.24 -5.60
CA ALA A 618 27.28 -25.60 -5.22
C ALA A 618 28.32 -26.19 -6.18
N GLN A 619 29.32 -26.91 -5.63
CA GLN A 619 30.34 -27.63 -6.40
C GLN A 619 29.94 -29.08 -6.73
N ASP A 620 29.12 -29.74 -5.89
CA ASP A 620 28.65 -31.11 -6.06
C ASP A 620 27.19 -31.28 -5.57
N PHE A 621 26.43 -32.15 -6.24
CA PHE A 621 24.97 -32.23 -6.19
C PHE A 621 24.47 -33.55 -5.59
N GLN A 622 24.56 -33.72 -4.27
CA GLN A 622 24.04 -34.95 -3.64
C GLN A 622 22.91 -34.76 -2.61
N GLU A 623 22.57 -33.53 -2.21
CA GLU A 623 21.74 -33.35 -0.99
C GLU A 623 20.50 -32.44 -1.12
N ILE A 624 20.16 -31.92 -2.31
CA ILE A 624 18.99 -31.04 -2.46
C ILE A 624 17.66 -31.83 -2.36
N PRO A 625 16.67 -31.38 -1.57
CA PRO A 625 15.36 -32.01 -1.48
C PRO A 625 14.69 -32.17 -2.85
N LYS A 626 14.18 -33.38 -3.14
CA LYS A 626 13.53 -33.69 -4.43
C LYS A 626 12.39 -32.73 -4.81
N SER A 627 11.69 -32.18 -3.82
CA SER A 627 10.59 -31.22 -4.00
C SER A 627 11.03 -29.89 -4.61
N LEU A 628 12.30 -29.50 -4.48
CA LEU A 628 12.83 -28.21 -4.93
C LEU A 628 13.58 -28.30 -6.27
N LEU A 629 13.87 -29.51 -6.76
CA LEU A 629 14.71 -29.74 -7.94
C LEU A 629 14.26 -29.02 -9.21
N SER A 630 12.96 -28.85 -9.41
CA SER A 630 12.41 -28.15 -10.59
C SER A 630 12.60 -26.63 -10.56
N LYS A 631 12.99 -26.08 -9.39
CA LYS A 631 13.12 -24.64 -9.15
C LYS A 631 14.56 -24.22 -8.90
N VAL A 632 15.43 -25.18 -8.57
CA VAL A 632 16.82 -24.91 -8.26
C VAL A 632 17.63 -24.74 -9.54
N LEU A 633 18.22 -23.57 -9.71
CA LEU A 633 19.28 -23.29 -10.66
C LEU A 633 20.63 -23.39 -9.92
N ILE A 634 21.51 -24.24 -10.41
CA ILE A 634 22.86 -24.35 -9.84
C ILE A 634 23.79 -23.46 -10.66
N ILE A 635 24.59 -22.65 -9.98
CA ILE A 635 25.68 -21.91 -10.57
C ILE A 635 26.97 -22.51 -9.99
N ASN A 636 27.70 -23.27 -10.80
CA ASN A 636 29.04 -23.76 -10.43
C ASN A 636 30.10 -22.82 -11.04
N ASP A 637 31.27 -22.72 -10.39
CA ASP A 637 32.46 -22.11 -10.98
C ASP A 637 32.72 -22.70 -12.37
N ALA A 638 32.58 -24.03 -12.55
CA ALA A 638 32.83 -24.73 -13.82
C ALA A 638 32.04 -24.22 -15.04
N ASP A 639 30.91 -23.55 -14.83
CA ASP A 639 30.08 -22.96 -15.92
C ASP A 639 30.63 -21.58 -16.39
N GLY A 640 31.77 -21.16 -15.82
CA GLY A 640 32.40 -19.86 -16.08
C GLY A 640 31.57 -18.67 -15.57
N ALA A 641 30.61 -18.93 -14.70
CA ALA A 641 29.83 -17.91 -13.99
C ALA A 641 30.47 -17.54 -12.64
N GLY A 642 31.48 -18.27 -12.21
CA GLY A 642 32.26 -18.04 -10.99
C GLY A 642 33.19 -16.83 -11.06
N ILE A 643 33.26 -16.05 -9.99
CA ILE A 643 34.09 -14.84 -9.92
C ILE A 643 35.58 -15.18 -10.02
N GLU A 644 36.02 -16.28 -9.42
CA GLU A 644 37.42 -16.72 -9.48
C GLU A 644 37.84 -17.12 -10.89
N GLN A 645 36.91 -17.66 -11.70
CA GLN A 645 37.16 -17.98 -13.11
C GLN A 645 37.14 -16.75 -14.01
N MET A 646 36.39 -15.70 -13.65
CA MET A 646 36.35 -14.44 -14.39
C MET A 646 37.62 -13.61 -14.25
N ALA A 647 38.42 -13.83 -13.20
CA ALA A 647 39.57 -13.00 -12.90
C ALA A 647 40.82 -13.46 -13.68
N ILE A 648 41.11 -12.78 -14.80
CA ILE A 648 42.29 -13.09 -15.64
C ILE A 648 43.62 -12.71 -14.96
N LYS A 649 43.61 -11.84 -13.93
CA LYS A 649 44.81 -11.41 -13.18
C LYS A 649 44.58 -11.60 -11.67
N SER A 650 44.98 -12.75 -11.12
CA SER A 650 45.08 -12.97 -9.66
C SER A 650 46.53 -12.77 -9.20
N PHE A 651 46.74 -12.01 -8.12
CA PHE A 651 48.08 -11.73 -7.59
C PHE A 651 48.23 -12.34 -6.19
N SER A 652 49.19 -13.25 -6.00
CA SER A 652 49.62 -13.73 -4.69
C SER A 652 50.66 -12.78 -4.11
N PHE A 653 50.52 -12.40 -2.84
CA PHE A 653 51.53 -11.61 -2.14
C PHE A 653 52.45 -12.54 -1.33
N SER A 654 53.75 -12.53 -1.59
CA SER A 654 54.76 -12.88 -0.58
C SER A 654 55.34 -11.61 0.05
N GLU A 655 55.74 -11.68 1.32
CA GLU A 655 56.27 -10.55 2.11
C GLU A 655 57.47 -9.83 1.42
N ALA A 656 58.19 -10.53 0.54
CA ALA A 656 59.31 -10.00 -0.24
C ALA A 656 58.91 -9.33 -1.58
N GLU A 657 57.72 -9.62 -2.14
CA GLU A 657 57.27 -9.14 -3.46
C GLU A 657 56.57 -7.77 -3.43
N LEU A 658 56.23 -7.28 -2.23
CA LEU A 658 55.65 -5.94 -1.99
C LEU A 658 56.52 -4.78 -2.51
N LYS A 659 57.78 -5.03 -2.91
CA LYS A 659 58.72 -3.99 -3.38
C LYS A 659 58.87 -3.86 -4.90
N THR A 660 58.43 -4.81 -5.72
CA THR A 660 58.89 -4.86 -7.13
C THR A 660 57.78 -4.96 -8.20
N SER A 661 56.58 -5.45 -7.89
CA SER A 661 55.63 -5.87 -8.93
C SER A 661 54.57 -4.84 -9.36
N PHE A 662 54.75 -3.56 -9.02
CA PHE A 662 53.71 -2.54 -9.20
C PHE A 662 53.58 -1.97 -10.64
N ASN A 663 54.55 -2.21 -11.52
CA ASN A 663 54.52 -1.63 -12.87
C ASN A 663 53.53 -2.31 -13.84
N ALA A 664 52.93 -3.46 -13.47
CA ALA A 664 51.99 -4.18 -14.33
C ALA A 664 50.51 -3.78 -14.15
N LEU A 665 50.15 -3.09 -13.06
CA LEU A 665 48.77 -2.69 -12.76
C LEU A 665 48.35 -1.37 -13.46
N ILE A 666 49.34 -0.61 -13.97
CA ILE A 666 49.15 0.78 -14.42
C ILE A 666 49.37 0.98 -15.94
N ASN A 667 50.07 0.08 -16.63
CA ASN A 667 50.60 0.36 -17.98
C ASN A 667 49.86 -0.28 -19.18
N ASP A 668 48.68 -0.87 -19.02
CA ASP A 668 47.87 -1.20 -20.20
C ASP A 668 47.13 0.07 -20.66
N GLU A 669 47.76 0.80 -21.58
CA GLU A 669 47.18 1.90 -22.36
C GLU A 669 45.92 1.42 -23.14
N PHE A 670 44.96 2.34 -23.25
CA PHE A 670 43.64 2.32 -23.93
C PHE A 670 43.36 1.28 -25.02
#